data_AF-A0A7K5FS09-F1
#
_entry.id   AF-A0A7K5FS09-F1
#
_cell.length_a   1.000
_cell.length_b   1.000
_cell.length_c   1.000
_cell.angle_alpha   90.00
_cell.angle_beta   90.00
_cell.angle_gamma   90.00
#
_symmetry.space_group_name_H-M   'P 1'
#
loop_
_entity.id
_entity.type
_entity.pdbx_description
1 polymer ?
#
loop_
_entity_poly.entity_id
_entity_poly.type
_entity_poly.pdbx_seq_one_letter_code
_entity_poly.pdbx_strand_id
1 'polypeptide(L)'
;MTTETSSRGNTGVISARRTESHDVLDIINLFSNTTDVLFGRIDVACLLEKANLALTLCNEKNGAIAHAVFLDYPNWNITDQSDWESFLHKNYINNSCTPLNTLFMHLCVAKEEYAAECLQEMVRRAFITVPELQFILLFIPAEVNLGPDMENVFEKMTTAPDSVVDNDFTLLVCPRHRHYPQLYVRKARLEDHDDIMALRTHQSETLTETYSEYFLADLIESQDEDNQAAVGEAGDTAVGFMSLCSQVNVSLLQECFDLGPFHGLCKPHPEDILKMPQEPSLQEGEDKSNQTSQETESVPSPNFEHAPDEDAAVQNGGAVTVPHTELLPGDVKDFKASATLLKAEEKGAFRPMYRGASNAFCIRLFWIDEKYETRSLDFLQYVFKLFPDKDFCVILVPHHVPEFHLIQSFVRAVPFCTSRFGQELYVFHRAGLLTSFNVRRATRNDLAGVQMLTETLSLNQRILNDFRIFTLVHRDPDGNPVKAFVAEVLDQIVGISVIRDEMHIEYIQSHYNIEAFIHFNRHQQEEHGHLCHFVLNPIFHHYTKYFLKEMLRLTHKSSLYYPIYPQYVEGKFQTPCAHSLTSALHYMAPVRPRRQIVYPLEELGINAPSEQVSKDQLSYSLNHTNRKLVLESKVSVNTRIVVVGASDVGISFLETLIFWPHLQFNNLTLISTHGLPGKDPPGSRHRGFLINSHCFNDQDHAKMSLHSWVNVVVGKMTSINRAAKYVVVSKEEKVPYDYLVLCTGQQYQVPSPTGADIRKLPTNREVLSKWPQRYTGKVPSNHFTLNDDQDCAKAARWLREHIVSMEGECL
;
A
#
# COMPACT_ATOMS: atom_id res chain seq x y z
N MET A 1 15.33 -23.86 -9.96
CA MET A 1 16.68 -24.12 -10.51
C MET A 1 16.50 -24.79 -11.86
N THR A 2 17.36 -24.49 -12.83
CA THR A 2 17.28 -25.04 -14.19
C THR A 2 18.60 -25.76 -14.49
N THR A 3 18.52 -26.97 -15.03
CA THR A 3 19.70 -27.76 -15.44
C THR A 3 19.90 -27.54 -16.93
N GLU A 4 21.01 -26.93 -17.33
CA GLU A 4 21.33 -26.74 -18.75
C GLU A 4 22.60 -27.50 -19.13
N THR A 5 22.68 -27.89 -20.40
CA THR A 5 23.63 -28.89 -20.90
C THR A 5 24.53 -28.22 -21.91
N SER A 6 25.79 -27.96 -21.55
CA SER A 6 26.72 -27.25 -22.44
C SER A 6 26.81 -27.85 -23.84
N SER A 7 27.29 -27.08 -24.81
CA SER A 7 27.67 -27.56 -26.15
C SER A 7 28.66 -28.76 -26.16
N ARG A 8 29.27 -29.08 -25.00
CA ARG A 8 30.16 -30.22 -24.75
C ARG A 8 29.56 -31.32 -23.84
N GLY A 9 28.29 -31.22 -23.46
CA GLY A 9 27.58 -32.22 -22.65
C GLY A 9 27.70 -32.09 -21.13
N ASN A 10 28.19 -30.96 -20.61
CA ASN A 10 28.27 -30.74 -19.15
C ASN A 10 26.95 -30.14 -18.64
N THR A 11 26.24 -30.88 -17.78
CA THR A 11 25.07 -30.38 -17.06
C THR A 11 25.50 -29.57 -15.84
N GLY A 12 25.16 -28.28 -15.80
CA GLY A 12 25.35 -27.42 -14.64
C GLY A 12 24.00 -26.93 -14.11
N VAL A 13 23.84 -26.86 -12.77
CA VAL A 13 22.68 -26.19 -12.18
C VAL A 13 22.90 -24.69 -12.26
N ILE A 14 22.01 -24.00 -12.97
CA ILE A 14 22.03 -22.54 -13.12
C ILE A 14 20.89 -21.96 -12.27
N SER A 15 21.21 -20.89 -11.54
CA SER A 15 20.23 -20.08 -10.81
C SER A 15 20.20 -18.67 -11.38
N ALA A 16 19.01 -18.15 -11.64
CA ALA A 16 18.80 -16.75 -12.02
C ALA A 16 18.47 -15.93 -10.78
N ARG A 17 19.08 -14.75 -10.66
CA ARG A 17 18.68 -13.72 -9.68
C ARG A 17 18.72 -12.33 -10.30
N ARG A 18 18.13 -11.36 -9.61
CA ARG A 18 18.34 -9.95 -9.94
C ARG A 18 19.79 -9.56 -9.71
N THR A 19 20.30 -8.70 -10.57
CA THR A 19 21.68 -8.22 -10.49
C THR A 19 21.86 -7.27 -9.31
N GLU A 20 23.00 -7.43 -8.64
CA GLU A 20 23.41 -6.61 -7.50
C GLU A 20 24.65 -5.77 -7.87
N SER A 21 24.92 -4.72 -7.11
CA SER A 21 26.00 -3.77 -7.42
C SER A 21 27.40 -4.40 -7.38
N HIS A 22 27.60 -5.48 -6.62
CA HIS A 22 28.89 -6.20 -6.59
C HIS A 22 29.14 -7.05 -7.84
N ASP A 23 28.11 -7.34 -8.65
CA ASP A 23 28.25 -8.14 -9.88
C ASP A 23 28.99 -7.38 -11.00
N VAL A 24 29.19 -6.06 -10.85
CA VAL A 24 29.76 -5.19 -11.89
C VAL A 24 31.10 -5.72 -12.41
N LEU A 25 32.01 -6.17 -11.54
CA LEU A 25 33.31 -6.69 -11.96
C LEU A 25 33.19 -8.00 -12.74
N ASP A 26 32.32 -8.90 -12.29
CA ASP A 26 32.08 -10.17 -12.97
C ASP A 26 31.43 -9.95 -14.35
N ILE A 27 30.53 -8.98 -14.46
CA ILE A 27 29.89 -8.60 -15.72
C ILE A 27 30.93 -8.06 -16.70
N ILE A 28 31.82 -7.16 -16.25
CA ILE A 28 32.90 -6.61 -17.09
C ILE A 28 33.84 -7.71 -17.58
N ASN A 29 34.12 -8.73 -16.75
CA ASN A 29 34.96 -9.86 -17.14
C ASN A 29 34.33 -10.77 -18.22
N LEU A 30 33.02 -10.67 -18.46
CA LEU A 30 32.31 -11.40 -19.51
C LEU A 30 32.30 -10.66 -20.85
N PHE A 31 32.87 -9.46 -20.93
CA PHE A 31 32.85 -8.67 -22.16
C PHE A 31 33.72 -9.32 -23.24
N SER A 32 33.14 -9.44 -24.42
CA SER A 32 33.81 -9.89 -25.64
C SER A 32 33.95 -8.73 -26.62
N ASN A 33 34.81 -8.88 -27.63
CA ASN A 33 34.91 -7.90 -28.72
C ASN A 33 33.58 -7.67 -29.47
N THR A 34 32.66 -8.64 -29.45
CA THR A 34 31.32 -8.50 -30.05
C THR A 34 30.38 -7.65 -29.22
N THR A 35 30.60 -7.54 -27.90
CA THR A 35 29.75 -6.76 -26.99
C THR A 35 29.80 -5.27 -27.33
N ASP A 36 31.01 -4.72 -27.49
CA ASP A 36 31.22 -3.31 -27.84
C ASP A 36 30.65 -2.95 -29.22
N VAL A 37 30.62 -3.92 -30.15
CA VAL A 37 30.06 -3.73 -31.50
C VAL A 37 28.52 -3.68 -31.46
N LEU A 38 27.90 -4.55 -30.67
CA LEU A 38 26.43 -4.67 -30.60
C LEU A 38 25.78 -3.56 -29.77
N PHE A 39 26.42 -3.19 -28.65
CA PHE A 39 25.82 -2.31 -27.66
C PHE A 39 26.58 -0.99 -27.45
N GLY A 40 27.72 -0.81 -28.12
CA GLY A 40 28.57 0.36 -27.95
C GLY A 40 29.36 0.33 -26.64
N ARG A 41 30.01 1.45 -26.31
CA ARG A 41 30.75 1.60 -25.06
C ARG A 41 29.79 1.85 -23.90
N ILE A 42 29.68 0.88 -23.00
CA ILE A 42 28.74 0.94 -21.87
C ILE A 42 29.49 1.09 -20.55
N ASP A 43 29.06 2.07 -19.75
CA ASP A 43 29.34 2.07 -18.32
C ASP A 43 28.32 1.16 -17.62
N VAL A 44 28.75 -0.08 -17.31
CA VAL A 44 27.91 -1.11 -16.68
C VAL A 44 27.29 -0.59 -15.39
N ALA A 45 28.05 0.18 -14.61
CA ALA A 45 27.60 0.63 -13.31
C ALA A 45 26.51 1.71 -13.46
N CYS A 46 26.67 2.65 -14.39
CA CYS A 46 25.63 3.63 -14.72
C CYS A 46 24.38 2.96 -15.31
N LEU A 47 24.57 1.96 -16.18
CA LEU A 47 23.47 1.24 -16.82
C LEU A 47 22.63 0.46 -15.80
N LEU A 48 23.28 -0.26 -14.87
CA LEU A 48 22.58 -1.01 -13.82
C LEU A 48 21.79 -0.10 -12.88
N GLU A 49 22.29 1.09 -12.60
CA GLU A 49 21.61 2.08 -11.75
C GLU A 49 20.30 2.56 -12.37
N LYS A 50 20.27 2.70 -13.70
CA LYS A 50 19.12 3.23 -14.46
C LYS A 50 18.22 2.16 -15.06
N ALA A 51 18.58 0.89 -14.89
CA ALA A 51 17.86 -0.25 -15.46
C ALA A 51 16.46 -0.42 -14.86
N ASN A 52 15.48 -0.81 -15.68
CA ASN A 52 14.19 -1.27 -15.17
C ASN A 52 14.32 -2.71 -14.64
N LEU A 53 15.01 -3.58 -15.38
CA LEU A 53 15.26 -4.96 -14.99
C LEU A 53 16.69 -5.37 -15.36
N ALA A 54 17.41 -5.97 -14.42
CA ALA A 54 18.73 -6.54 -14.65
C ALA A 54 18.78 -7.94 -14.03
N LEU A 55 19.22 -8.92 -14.81
CA LEU A 55 19.25 -10.33 -14.43
C LEU A 55 20.67 -10.86 -14.54
N THR A 56 21.06 -11.74 -13.61
CA THR A 56 22.34 -12.46 -13.63
C THR A 56 22.07 -13.95 -13.48
N LEU A 57 22.63 -14.75 -14.39
CA LEU A 57 22.69 -16.20 -14.27
C LEU A 57 23.97 -16.59 -13.54
N CYS A 58 23.83 -17.35 -12.47
CA CYS A 58 24.93 -17.81 -11.62
C CYS A 58 25.09 -19.33 -11.70
N ASN A 59 26.33 -19.80 -11.56
CA ASN A 59 26.63 -21.20 -11.31
C ASN A 59 26.40 -21.57 -9.84
N GLU A 60 26.58 -22.84 -9.50
CA GLU A 60 26.49 -23.36 -8.12
C GLU A 60 27.41 -22.66 -7.11
N LYS A 61 28.49 -22.02 -7.56
CA LYS A 61 29.42 -21.24 -6.72
C LYS A 61 29.06 -19.75 -6.65
N ASN A 62 27.86 -19.36 -7.08
CA ASN A 62 27.39 -17.98 -7.20
C ASN A 62 28.22 -17.08 -8.15
N GLY A 63 29.09 -17.65 -8.99
CA GLY A 63 29.81 -16.87 -10.00
C GLY A 63 28.92 -16.58 -11.20
N ALA A 64 28.97 -15.35 -11.72
CA ALA A 64 28.18 -14.96 -12.89
C ALA A 64 28.65 -15.71 -14.16
N ILE A 65 27.68 -16.25 -14.91
CA ILE A 65 27.86 -16.94 -16.19
C ILE A 65 27.34 -16.06 -17.33
N ALA A 66 26.21 -15.40 -17.11
CA ALA A 66 25.59 -14.51 -18.07
C ALA A 66 24.83 -13.38 -17.36
N HIS A 67 24.65 -12.29 -18.08
CA HIS A 67 24.03 -11.08 -17.58
C HIS A 67 23.30 -10.34 -18.71
N ALA A 68 22.13 -9.76 -18.39
CA ALA A 68 21.35 -8.97 -19.33
C ALA A 68 20.62 -7.83 -18.61
N VAL A 69 20.52 -6.70 -19.30
CA VAL A 69 19.88 -5.49 -18.80
C VAL A 69 18.78 -5.05 -19.76
N PHE A 70 17.63 -4.68 -19.19
CA PHE A 70 16.45 -4.26 -19.91
C PHE A 70 15.98 -2.88 -19.44
N LEU A 71 15.66 -2.01 -20.40
CA LEU A 71 15.08 -0.68 -20.15
C LEU A 71 13.81 -0.45 -20.96
N ASP A 72 13.05 0.59 -20.61
CA ASP A 72 11.78 0.98 -21.23
C ASP A 72 11.92 1.89 -22.47
N TYR A 73 13.13 2.04 -23.00
CA TYR A 73 13.45 2.80 -24.21
C TYR A 73 14.56 2.14 -25.04
N PRO A 74 14.70 2.47 -26.34
CA PRO A 74 15.70 1.86 -27.23
C PRO A 74 17.15 1.93 -26.74
N ASN A 75 17.95 0.89 -27.05
CA ASN A 75 19.36 0.79 -26.67
C ASN A 75 20.31 1.71 -27.45
N TRP A 76 19.89 2.15 -28.63
CA TRP A 76 20.59 3.16 -29.44
C TRP A 76 19.74 4.42 -29.53
N ASN A 77 20.40 5.57 -29.72
CA ASN A 77 19.74 6.89 -29.83
C ASN A 77 19.06 7.09 -31.20
N ILE A 78 18.13 6.19 -31.54
CA ILE A 78 17.39 6.15 -32.81
C ILE A 78 16.19 7.10 -32.76
N THR A 79 15.54 7.17 -31.60
CA THR A 79 14.36 7.99 -31.35
C THR A 79 14.34 8.41 -29.89
N ASP A 80 13.65 9.52 -29.58
CA ASP A 80 13.50 9.98 -28.21
C ASP A 80 12.81 8.92 -27.37
N GLN A 81 13.27 8.72 -26.12
CA GLN A 81 12.68 7.73 -25.24
C GLN A 81 11.20 7.96 -24.96
N SER A 82 10.65 9.17 -25.19
CA SER A 82 9.21 9.46 -25.04
C SER A 82 8.37 9.11 -26.27
N ASP A 83 8.96 9.07 -27.47
CA ASP A 83 8.22 8.98 -28.75
C ASP A 83 8.37 7.64 -29.49
N TRP A 84 9.12 6.68 -28.91
CA TRP A 84 9.48 5.45 -29.61
C TRP A 84 8.28 4.61 -30.09
N GLU A 85 7.16 4.61 -29.37
CA GLU A 85 5.96 3.86 -29.75
C GLU A 85 5.40 4.34 -31.09
N SER A 86 5.23 5.66 -31.23
CA SER A 86 4.79 6.29 -32.48
C SER A 86 5.79 6.05 -33.61
N PHE A 87 7.08 6.08 -33.30
CA PHE A 87 8.14 5.75 -34.24
C PHE A 87 8.03 4.30 -34.74
N LEU A 88 7.81 3.32 -33.87
CA LEU A 88 7.69 1.92 -34.28
C LEU A 88 6.44 1.68 -35.13
N HIS A 89 5.28 2.22 -34.75
CA HIS A 89 4.04 2.06 -35.52
C HIS A 89 4.12 2.69 -36.92
N LYS A 90 4.88 3.77 -37.09
CA LYS A 90 5.06 4.40 -38.39
C LYS A 90 6.00 3.62 -39.31
N ASN A 91 7.01 2.95 -38.75
CA ASN A 91 8.12 2.42 -39.52
C ASN A 91 8.16 0.89 -39.64
N TYR A 92 7.40 0.15 -38.83
CA TYR A 92 7.38 -1.32 -38.84
C TYR A 92 5.96 -1.87 -38.95
N ILE A 93 5.81 -2.95 -39.72
CA ILE A 93 4.50 -3.57 -40.01
C ILE A 93 4.07 -4.47 -38.85
N ASN A 94 2.75 -4.57 -38.61
CA ASN A 94 2.13 -5.45 -37.60
C ASN A 94 2.67 -5.27 -36.17
N ASN A 95 3.12 -4.06 -35.85
CA ASN A 95 3.60 -3.76 -34.50
C ASN A 95 2.43 -3.62 -33.51
N SER A 96 2.42 -4.45 -32.48
CA SER A 96 1.54 -4.33 -31.29
C SER A 96 2.33 -4.02 -30.01
N CYS A 97 3.58 -3.57 -30.15
CA CYS A 97 4.41 -3.10 -29.06
C CYS A 97 3.88 -1.78 -28.53
N THR A 98 3.76 -1.70 -27.21
CA THR A 98 3.33 -0.55 -26.42
C THR A 98 4.28 -0.42 -25.23
N PRO A 99 4.38 0.75 -24.59
CA PRO A 99 5.23 0.90 -23.41
C PRO A 99 4.84 0.00 -22.23
N LEU A 100 3.60 -0.49 -22.19
CA LEU A 100 3.14 -1.47 -21.20
C LEU A 100 3.78 -2.84 -21.42
N ASN A 101 3.79 -3.33 -22.67
CA ASN A 101 4.11 -4.72 -23.00
C ASN A 101 5.51 -4.92 -23.63
N THR A 102 6.35 -3.88 -23.65
CA THR A 102 7.67 -3.92 -24.31
C THR A 102 8.80 -3.43 -23.41
N LEU A 103 9.93 -4.13 -23.48
CA LEU A 103 11.23 -3.68 -22.96
C LEU A 103 12.30 -3.85 -24.04
N PHE A 104 13.37 -3.07 -23.94
CA PHE A 104 14.52 -3.12 -24.84
C PHE A 104 15.71 -3.71 -24.12
N MET A 105 16.43 -4.61 -24.79
CA MET A 105 17.69 -5.17 -24.28
C MET A 105 18.83 -4.18 -24.54
N HIS A 106 19.51 -3.73 -23.48
CA HIS A 106 20.62 -2.77 -23.55
C HIS A 106 21.99 -3.41 -23.39
N LEU A 107 22.04 -4.58 -22.76
CA LEU A 107 23.27 -5.35 -22.60
C LEU A 107 22.89 -6.81 -22.51
N CYS A 108 23.68 -7.67 -23.17
CA CYS A 108 23.66 -9.11 -22.96
C CYS A 108 25.08 -9.65 -23.12
N VAL A 109 25.58 -10.29 -22.06
CA VAL A 109 26.91 -10.92 -22.04
C VAL A 109 26.78 -12.31 -21.44
N ALA A 110 27.52 -13.26 -21.99
CA ALA A 110 27.52 -14.65 -21.53
C ALA A 110 28.86 -15.30 -21.83
N LYS A 111 29.23 -16.33 -21.07
CA LYS A 111 30.36 -17.18 -21.42
C LYS A 111 30.10 -17.90 -22.75
N GLU A 112 31.07 -17.86 -23.66
CA GLU A 112 30.96 -18.40 -25.03
C GLU A 112 30.46 -19.86 -25.07
N GLU A 113 30.82 -20.67 -24.08
CA GLU A 113 30.42 -22.09 -24.01
C GLU A 113 28.91 -22.32 -23.84
N TYR A 114 28.16 -21.33 -23.31
CA TYR A 114 26.75 -21.42 -22.92
C TYR A 114 25.89 -20.29 -23.48
N ALA A 115 26.39 -19.51 -24.45
CA ALA A 115 25.79 -18.24 -24.84
C ALA A 115 24.32 -18.35 -25.32
N ALA A 116 24.01 -19.31 -26.19
CA ALA A 116 22.63 -19.51 -26.70
C ALA A 116 21.64 -19.91 -25.60
N GLU A 117 21.99 -20.91 -24.79
CA GLU A 117 21.11 -21.44 -23.73
C GLU A 117 20.90 -20.38 -22.64
N CYS A 118 21.98 -19.71 -22.24
CA CYS A 118 21.90 -18.60 -21.29
C CYS A 118 20.97 -17.50 -21.81
N LEU A 119 21.12 -17.03 -23.05
CA LEU A 119 20.25 -15.99 -23.60
C LEU A 119 18.77 -16.40 -23.57
N GLN A 120 18.46 -17.64 -23.97
CA GLN A 120 17.10 -18.17 -23.94
C GLN A 120 16.53 -18.20 -22.51
N GLU A 121 17.31 -18.66 -21.53
CA GLU A 121 16.89 -18.67 -20.13
C GLU A 121 16.74 -17.25 -19.58
N MET A 122 17.62 -16.30 -19.92
CA MET A 122 17.52 -14.90 -19.49
C MET A 122 16.25 -14.22 -20.01
N VAL A 123 15.95 -14.41 -21.30
CA VAL A 123 14.73 -13.89 -21.92
C VAL A 123 13.48 -14.53 -21.30
N ARG A 124 13.49 -15.85 -21.11
CA ARG A 124 12.41 -16.56 -20.42
C ARG A 124 12.20 -16.02 -19.00
N ARG A 125 13.27 -15.76 -18.24
CA ARG A 125 13.22 -15.19 -16.89
C ARG A 125 12.72 -13.76 -16.87
N ALA A 126 13.06 -12.94 -17.88
CA ALA A 126 12.50 -11.60 -18.03
C ALA A 126 10.97 -11.64 -18.22
N PHE A 127 10.46 -12.54 -19.06
CA PHE A 127 9.02 -12.73 -19.27
C PHE A 127 8.27 -13.29 -18.05
N ILE A 128 8.94 -14.08 -17.21
CA ILE A 128 8.39 -14.55 -15.93
C ILE A 128 8.37 -13.40 -14.92
N THR A 129 9.44 -12.61 -14.85
CA THR A 129 9.58 -11.53 -13.85
C THR A 129 8.60 -10.37 -14.10
N VAL A 130 8.24 -10.10 -15.35
CA VAL A 130 7.34 -9.00 -15.74
C VAL A 130 6.10 -9.56 -16.44
N PRO A 131 4.97 -9.75 -15.72
CA PRO A 131 3.76 -10.38 -16.27
C PRO A 131 3.15 -9.67 -17.48
N GLU A 132 3.28 -8.35 -17.58
CA GLU A 132 2.72 -7.57 -18.69
C GLU A 132 3.58 -7.62 -19.96
N LEU A 133 4.85 -8.01 -19.85
CA LEU A 133 5.81 -8.05 -20.95
C LEU A 133 5.37 -9.09 -21.99
N GLN A 134 5.27 -8.67 -23.25
CA GLN A 134 4.98 -9.54 -24.41
C GLN A 134 6.10 -9.52 -25.45
N PHE A 135 6.87 -8.43 -25.52
CA PHE A 135 7.93 -8.25 -26.51
C PHE A 135 9.22 -7.76 -25.86
N ILE A 136 10.34 -8.37 -26.22
CA ILE A 136 11.67 -7.82 -25.97
C ILE A 136 12.25 -7.38 -27.31
N LEU A 137 12.66 -6.12 -27.39
CA LEU A 137 13.21 -5.53 -28.60
C LEU A 137 14.72 -5.29 -28.46
N LEU A 138 15.42 -5.33 -29.58
CA LEU A 138 16.85 -5.01 -29.64
C LEU A 138 17.17 -4.36 -30.99
N PHE A 139 17.81 -3.19 -30.96
CA PHE A 139 18.40 -2.61 -32.17
C PHE A 139 19.87 -3.01 -32.27
N ILE A 140 20.29 -3.46 -33.44
CA ILE A 140 21.69 -3.78 -33.77
C ILE A 140 22.15 -2.97 -34.99
N PRO A 141 23.44 -2.62 -35.11
CA PRO A 141 23.95 -2.02 -36.34
C PRO A 141 23.76 -2.97 -37.54
N ALA A 142 23.33 -2.45 -38.69
CA ALA A 142 22.89 -3.24 -39.84
C ALA A 142 23.99 -4.05 -40.52
N GLU A 143 25.26 -3.65 -40.36
CA GLU A 143 26.43 -4.35 -40.91
C GLU A 143 26.81 -5.62 -40.10
N VAL A 144 26.21 -5.81 -38.93
CA VAL A 144 26.55 -6.91 -38.03
C VAL A 144 25.69 -8.14 -38.36
N ASN A 145 26.36 -9.22 -38.77
CA ASN A 145 25.71 -10.53 -38.86
C ASN A 145 25.44 -11.08 -37.45
N LEU A 146 24.22 -11.51 -37.21
CA LEU A 146 23.86 -12.16 -35.96
C LEU A 146 24.62 -13.48 -35.83
N GLY A 147 25.17 -13.73 -34.64
CA GLY A 147 25.63 -15.08 -34.30
C GLY A 147 24.43 -16.05 -34.23
N PRO A 148 24.65 -17.35 -34.43
CA PRO A 148 23.57 -18.36 -34.38
C PRO A 148 22.77 -18.33 -33.06
N ASP A 149 23.43 -17.92 -31.98
CA ASP A 149 22.83 -17.80 -30.65
C ASP A 149 21.69 -16.77 -30.60
N MET A 150 21.85 -15.64 -31.30
CA MET A 150 20.86 -14.56 -31.33
C MET A 150 19.74 -14.82 -32.34
N GLU A 151 20.05 -15.45 -33.49
CA GLU A 151 19.05 -15.79 -34.53
C GLU A 151 18.01 -16.81 -34.02
N ASN A 152 18.38 -17.66 -33.06
CA ASN A 152 17.46 -18.62 -32.46
C ASN A 152 16.46 -18.01 -31.48
N VAL A 153 16.74 -16.81 -30.95
CA VAL A 153 15.91 -16.14 -29.92
C VAL A 153 15.15 -14.95 -30.52
N PHE A 154 15.78 -14.23 -31.43
CA PHE A 154 15.24 -13.01 -32.03
C PHE A 154 14.89 -13.18 -33.50
N GLU A 155 13.80 -12.54 -33.90
CA GLU A 155 13.36 -12.45 -35.30
C GLU A 155 13.54 -11.03 -35.81
N LYS A 156 13.92 -10.88 -37.09
CA LYS A 156 14.04 -9.56 -37.72
C LYS A 156 12.66 -8.98 -38.02
N MET A 157 12.39 -7.78 -37.52
CA MET A 157 11.13 -7.11 -37.77
C MET A 157 11.07 -6.56 -39.20
N THR A 158 9.93 -6.71 -39.87
CA THR A 158 9.75 -6.22 -41.24
C THR A 158 9.49 -4.71 -41.25
N THR A 159 10.30 -3.97 -42.01
CA THR A 159 10.16 -2.53 -42.20
C THR A 159 8.95 -2.21 -43.08
N ALA A 160 8.29 -1.09 -42.79
CA ALA A 160 7.20 -0.58 -43.60
C ALA A 160 7.71 -0.07 -44.96
N PRO A 161 6.93 -0.19 -46.04
CA PRO A 161 7.34 0.22 -47.38
C PRO A 161 7.65 1.73 -47.51
N ASP A 162 7.04 2.57 -46.66
CA ASP A 162 7.26 4.03 -46.59
C ASP A 162 8.17 4.46 -45.42
N SER A 163 8.96 3.52 -44.88
CA SER A 163 9.86 3.76 -43.74
C SER A 163 10.93 4.81 -44.06
N VAL A 164 11.12 5.75 -43.12
CA VAL A 164 12.20 6.76 -43.16
C VAL A 164 13.36 6.35 -42.24
N VAL A 165 13.36 5.11 -41.75
CA VAL A 165 14.38 4.62 -40.79
C VAL A 165 15.75 4.62 -41.47
N ASP A 166 16.73 5.10 -40.73
CA ASP A 166 18.13 5.03 -41.11
C ASP A 166 18.52 3.56 -41.35
N ASN A 167 19.11 3.26 -42.51
CA ASN A 167 19.51 1.89 -42.87
C ASN A 167 20.65 1.34 -41.99
N ASP A 168 21.15 2.15 -41.06
CA ASP A 168 22.27 1.84 -40.17
C ASP A 168 21.90 0.86 -39.07
N PHE A 169 20.60 0.63 -38.78
CA PHE A 169 20.17 -0.28 -37.72
C PHE A 169 19.10 -1.28 -38.18
N THR A 170 19.16 -2.49 -37.62
CA THR A 170 18.14 -3.54 -37.75
C THR A 170 17.43 -3.74 -36.42
N LEU A 171 16.09 -3.76 -36.43
CA LEU A 171 15.27 -4.08 -35.27
C LEU A 171 14.98 -5.58 -35.19
N LEU A 172 15.26 -6.13 -34.02
CA LEU A 172 14.99 -7.50 -33.63
C LEU A 172 13.88 -7.56 -32.59
N VAL A 173 13.02 -8.57 -32.69
CA VAL A 173 11.92 -8.81 -31.76
C VAL A 173 11.96 -10.24 -31.25
N CYS A 174 11.80 -10.40 -29.94
CA CYS A 174 11.58 -11.68 -29.29
C CYS A 174 10.16 -11.67 -28.68
N PRO A 175 9.21 -12.41 -29.25
CA PRO A 175 7.86 -12.49 -28.72
C PRO A 175 7.76 -13.53 -27.59
N ARG A 176 7.01 -13.21 -26.54
CA ARG A 176 6.88 -14.04 -25.34
C ARG A 176 6.40 -15.46 -25.61
N HIS A 177 5.45 -15.63 -26.54
CA HIS A 177 4.82 -16.93 -26.80
C HIS A 177 5.81 -18.02 -27.24
N ARG A 178 6.98 -17.64 -27.80
CA ARG A 178 8.04 -18.57 -28.23
C ARG A 178 8.78 -19.21 -27.05
N HIS A 179 8.86 -18.52 -25.91
CA HIS A 179 9.63 -18.96 -24.74
C HIS A 179 8.76 -19.25 -23.51
N TYR A 180 7.56 -18.66 -23.46
CA TYR A 180 6.64 -18.79 -22.34
C TYR A 180 5.20 -18.56 -22.83
N PRO A 181 4.53 -19.55 -23.44
CA PRO A 181 3.19 -19.40 -24.02
C PRO A 181 2.10 -19.10 -22.97
N GLN A 182 0.94 -18.63 -23.44
CA GLN A 182 -0.27 -18.52 -22.62
C GLN A 182 -0.86 -19.89 -22.32
N LEU A 183 -1.50 -20.04 -21.17
CA LEU A 183 -2.23 -21.25 -20.82
C LEU A 183 -3.57 -21.30 -21.56
N TYR A 184 -3.93 -22.48 -22.04
CA TYR A 184 -5.27 -22.71 -22.54
C TYR A 184 -6.19 -23.04 -21.36
N VAL A 185 -7.15 -22.17 -21.07
CA VAL A 185 -8.06 -22.35 -19.93
C VAL A 185 -9.42 -22.86 -20.39
N ARG A 186 -9.87 -23.97 -19.79
CA ARG A 186 -11.15 -24.62 -20.09
C ARG A 186 -11.87 -25.09 -18.82
N LYS A 187 -13.09 -25.59 -18.97
CA LYS A 187 -13.85 -26.22 -17.88
C LYS A 187 -13.14 -27.49 -17.40
N ALA A 188 -13.09 -27.70 -16.09
CA ALA A 188 -12.53 -28.90 -15.46
C ALA A 188 -13.41 -30.14 -15.73
N ARG A 189 -12.77 -31.29 -15.90
CA ARG A 189 -13.36 -32.61 -16.16
C ARG A 189 -12.86 -33.62 -15.13
N LEU A 190 -13.57 -34.73 -14.95
CA LEU A 190 -13.16 -35.79 -14.01
C LEU A 190 -11.80 -36.42 -14.40
N GLU A 191 -11.46 -36.43 -15.69
CA GLU A 191 -10.16 -36.88 -16.19
C GLU A 191 -8.98 -36.05 -15.64
N ASP A 192 -9.23 -34.78 -15.28
CA ASP A 192 -8.20 -33.88 -14.76
C ASP A 192 -7.87 -34.16 -13.27
N HIS A 193 -8.61 -35.05 -12.61
CA HIS A 193 -8.50 -35.28 -11.17
C HIS A 193 -7.09 -35.67 -10.73
N ASP A 194 -6.46 -36.61 -11.45
CA ASP A 194 -5.13 -37.13 -11.11
C ASP A 194 -4.06 -36.04 -11.27
N ASP A 195 -4.14 -35.25 -12.34
CA ASP A 195 -3.24 -34.11 -12.59
C ASP A 195 -3.38 -33.04 -11.49
N ILE A 196 -4.62 -32.70 -11.12
CA ILE A 196 -4.89 -31.69 -10.08
C ILE A 196 -4.40 -32.19 -8.70
N MET A 197 -4.55 -33.48 -8.41
CA MET A 197 -4.04 -34.07 -7.17
C MET A 197 -2.51 -34.07 -7.10
N ALA A 198 -1.83 -34.22 -8.25
CA ALA A 198 -0.38 -34.04 -8.33
C ALA A 198 0.03 -32.60 -7.99
N LEU A 199 -0.69 -31.58 -8.50
CA LEU A 199 -0.46 -30.17 -8.16
C LEU A 199 -0.62 -29.90 -6.66
N ARG A 200 -1.63 -30.50 -6.02
CA ARG A 200 -1.90 -30.38 -4.57
C ARG A 200 -0.72 -30.87 -3.72
N THR A 201 -0.13 -32.02 -4.10
CA THR A 201 0.95 -32.67 -3.35
C THR A 201 2.23 -31.80 -3.33
N HIS A 202 2.44 -30.96 -4.34
CA HIS A 202 3.59 -30.06 -4.42
C HIS A 202 3.41 -28.74 -3.65
N GLN A 203 2.19 -28.28 -3.40
CA GLN A 203 1.93 -26.94 -2.86
C GLN A 203 1.61 -26.86 -1.36
N SER A 204 1.22 -27.94 -0.67
CA SER A 204 0.99 -27.90 0.79
C SER A 204 0.82 -29.26 1.48
N GLU A 205 1.67 -29.57 2.45
CA GLU A 205 1.41 -30.57 3.51
C GLU A 205 0.37 -30.06 4.54
N THR A 206 0.13 -28.75 4.60
CA THR A 206 -0.75 -28.09 5.59
C THR A 206 -2.24 -28.11 5.22
N LEU A 207 -2.58 -28.31 3.94
CA LEU A 207 -3.97 -28.35 3.43
C LEU A 207 -4.54 -29.77 3.37
N THR A 208 -3.74 -30.78 3.72
CA THR A 208 -4.13 -32.20 3.74
C THR A 208 -5.11 -32.52 4.87
N GLU A 209 -5.13 -31.73 5.95
CA GLU A 209 -6.05 -31.93 7.09
C GLU A 209 -7.47 -31.38 6.84
N THR A 210 -7.64 -30.42 5.92
CA THR A 210 -8.89 -29.64 5.79
C THR A 210 -9.87 -30.19 4.75
N TYR A 211 -9.39 -30.92 3.74
CA TYR A 211 -10.20 -31.40 2.61
C TYR A 211 -10.03 -32.90 2.42
N SER A 212 -11.14 -33.64 2.52
CA SER A 212 -11.19 -35.09 2.30
C SER A 212 -10.69 -35.47 0.90
N GLU A 213 -10.21 -36.71 0.73
CA GLU A 213 -9.70 -37.22 -0.56
C GLU A 213 -10.75 -37.13 -1.70
N TYR A 214 -12.04 -37.15 -1.36
CA TYR A 214 -13.15 -37.11 -2.32
C TYR A 214 -13.65 -35.70 -2.64
N PHE A 215 -13.28 -34.69 -1.85
CA PHE A 215 -13.81 -33.33 -1.98
C PHE A 215 -13.59 -32.71 -3.36
N LEU A 216 -12.47 -33.02 -4.03
CA LEU A 216 -12.18 -32.50 -5.36
C LEU A 216 -13.07 -33.12 -6.44
N ALA A 217 -13.31 -34.42 -6.35
CA ALA A 217 -14.17 -35.14 -7.30
C ALA A 217 -15.61 -34.60 -7.21
N ASP A 218 -16.12 -34.44 -5.99
CA ASP A 218 -17.44 -33.85 -5.74
C ASP A 218 -17.53 -32.44 -6.34
N LEU A 219 -16.49 -31.61 -6.17
CA LEU A 219 -16.49 -30.24 -6.67
C LEU A 219 -16.44 -30.13 -8.20
N ILE A 220 -15.80 -31.09 -8.87
CA ILE A 220 -15.77 -31.18 -10.34
C ILE A 220 -17.07 -31.78 -10.87
N GLU A 221 -17.66 -32.74 -10.17
CA GLU A 221 -18.91 -33.41 -10.56
C GLU A 221 -20.14 -32.51 -10.35
N SER A 222 -20.17 -31.76 -9.24
CA SER A 222 -21.30 -30.90 -8.85
C SER A 222 -21.27 -29.49 -9.47
N GLN A 223 -20.64 -29.32 -10.64
CA GLN A 223 -20.60 -28.01 -11.31
C GLN A 223 -21.97 -27.61 -11.87
N ASP A 224 -22.48 -26.44 -11.46
CA ASP A 224 -23.78 -25.88 -11.84
C ASP A 224 -23.66 -24.39 -12.19
N GLU A 225 -24.77 -23.68 -12.43
CA GLU A 225 -24.73 -22.25 -12.79
C GLU A 225 -24.01 -21.38 -11.74
N ASP A 226 -24.02 -21.78 -10.47
CA ASP A 226 -23.42 -21.04 -9.37
C ASP A 226 -21.98 -21.47 -9.06
N ASN A 227 -21.66 -22.75 -9.22
CA ASN A 227 -20.37 -23.36 -8.88
C ASN A 227 -19.70 -23.90 -10.15
N GLN A 228 -18.56 -23.31 -10.52
CA GLN A 228 -17.82 -23.69 -11.72
C GLN A 228 -16.37 -24.01 -11.37
N ALA A 229 -15.74 -24.88 -12.16
CA ALA A 229 -14.33 -25.21 -12.03
C ALA A 229 -13.62 -25.08 -13.40
N ALA A 230 -12.41 -24.52 -13.37
CA ALA A 230 -11.58 -24.29 -14.55
C ALA A 230 -10.20 -24.90 -14.37
N VAL A 231 -9.63 -25.41 -15.46
CA VAL A 231 -8.25 -25.90 -15.53
C VAL A 231 -7.47 -25.15 -16.59
N GLY A 232 -6.20 -24.90 -16.32
CA GLY A 232 -5.23 -24.36 -17.28
C GLY A 232 -4.36 -25.48 -17.80
N GLU A 233 -4.31 -25.67 -19.12
CA GLU A 233 -3.59 -26.75 -19.77
C GLU A 233 -2.30 -26.26 -20.42
N ALA A 234 -1.26 -27.06 -20.29
CA ALA A 234 -0.01 -26.93 -21.03
C ALA A 234 0.38 -28.30 -21.58
N GLY A 235 0.36 -28.48 -22.91
CA GLY A 235 0.71 -29.75 -23.55
C GLY A 235 -0.17 -30.92 -23.11
N ASP A 236 -1.49 -30.72 -23.12
CA ASP A 236 -2.52 -31.71 -22.75
C ASP A 236 -2.48 -32.20 -21.28
N THR A 237 -1.72 -31.53 -20.41
CA THR A 237 -1.69 -31.80 -18.96
C THR A 237 -2.28 -30.61 -18.21
N ALA A 238 -3.11 -30.86 -17.20
CA ALA A 238 -3.65 -29.81 -16.35
C ALA A 238 -2.56 -29.29 -15.39
N VAL A 239 -2.11 -28.05 -15.59
CA VAL A 239 -1.05 -27.40 -14.79
C VAL A 239 -1.57 -26.35 -13.82
N GLY A 240 -2.88 -26.08 -13.83
CA GLY A 240 -3.52 -25.23 -12.84
C GLY A 240 -5.02 -25.48 -12.73
N PHE A 241 -5.59 -25.13 -11.58
CA PHE A 241 -6.98 -25.38 -11.21
C PHE A 241 -7.56 -24.19 -10.45
N MET A 242 -8.81 -23.81 -10.76
CA MET A 242 -9.54 -22.73 -10.11
C MET A 242 -11.00 -23.13 -9.88
N SER A 243 -11.47 -23.03 -8.63
CA SER A 243 -12.86 -23.25 -8.24
C SER A 243 -13.56 -21.93 -7.91
N LEU A 244 -14.79 -21.78 -8.36
CA LEU A 244 -15.54 -20.53 -8.38
C LEU A 244 -16.94 -20.70 -7.79
N CYS A 245 -17.47 -19.64 -7.19
CA CYS A 245 -18.83 -19.59 -6.67
C CYS A 245 -19.45 -18.20 -6.89
N SER A 246 -20.65 -18.15 -7.48
CA SER A 246 -21.41 -16.91 -7.72
C SER A 246 -21.99 -16.32 -6.43
N GLN A 247 -22.21 -17.15 -5.40
CA GLN A 247 -22.86 -16.78 -4.16
C GLN A 247 -21.85 -16.22 -3.16
N VAL A 248 -21.77 -14.89 -3.08
CA VAL A 248 -20.90 -14.16 -2.14
C VAL A 248 -21.75 -13.51 -1.05
N ASN A 249 -21.37 -13.70 0.21
CA ASN A 249 -21.98 -12.98 1.35
C ASN A 249 -21.44 -11.54 1.40
N VAL A 250 -21.97 -10.69 0.51
CA VAL A 250 -21.54 -9.30 0.36
C VAL A 250 -21.80 -8.49 1.65
N SER A 251 -22.89 -8.76 2.36
CA SER A 251 -23.21 -8.07 3.63
C SER A 251 -22.12 -8.26 4.68
N LEU A 252 -21.63 -9.48 4.87
CA LEU A 252 -20.51 -9.75 5.77
C LEU A 252 -19.24 -9.01 5.35
N LEU A 253 -18.95 -8.96 4.04
CA LEU A 253 -17.78 -8.24 3.54
C LEU A 253 -17.90 -6.73 3.76
N GLN A 254 -19.08 -6.14 3.56
CA GLN A 254 -19.37 -4.72 3.82
C GLN A 254 -19.25 -4.36 5.30
N GLU A 255 -19.51 -5.29 6.21
CA GLU A 255 -19.30 -5.09 7.66
C GLU A 255 -17.83 -5.12 8.07
N CYS A 256 -16.99 -5.82 7.29
CA CYS A 256 -15.61 -6.14 7.64
C CYS A 256 -14.56 -5.29 6.91
N PHE A 257 -14.86 -4.80 5.70
CA PHE A 257 -13.91 -4.11 4.82
C PHE A 257 -14.48 -2.78 4.30
N ASP A 258 -13.59 -1.83 4.04
CA ASP A 258 -13.92 -0.61 3.30
C ASP A 258 -14.08 -0.92 1.81
N LEU A 259 -15.34 -1.15 1.42
CA LEU A 259 -15.75 -1.42 0.04
C LEU A 259 -16.34 -0.18 -0.65
N GLY A 260 -16.26 1.01 -0.02
CA GLY A 260 -16.71 2.27 -0.59
C GLY A 260 -16.19 2.50 -2.02
N PRO A 261 -14.89 2.30 -2.28
CA PRO A 261 -14.30 2.47 -3.61
C PRO A 261 -14.82 1.50 -4.69
N PHE A 262 -15.44 0.38 -4.29
CA PHE A 262 -15.99 -0.64 -5.17
C PHE A 262 -17.53 -0.67 -5.15
N HIS A 263 -18.15 0.41 -4.68
CA HIS A 263 -19.61 0.51 -4.52
C HIS A 263 -20.21 -0.66 -3.71
N GLY A 264 -19.50 -1.09 -2.67
CA GLY A 264 -19.95 -2.19 -1.81
C GLY A 264 -20.02 -3.56 -2.50
N LEU A 265 -19.39 -3.73 -3.67
CA LEU A 265 -19.55 -4.91 -4.54
C LEU A 265 -20.98 -5.13 -5.05
N CYS A 266 -21.79 -4.07 -5.09
CA CYS A 266 -23.15 -4.07 -5.62
C CYS A 266 -23.25 -3.24 -6.91
N LYS A 267 -24.30 -3.51 -7.70
CA LYS A 267 -24.65 -2.62 -8.82
C LYS A 267 -25.22 -1.29 -8.27
N PRO A 268 -24.92 -0.13 -8.87
CA PRO A 268 -25.52 1.14 -8.45
C PRO A 268 -27.05 1.11 -8.48
N HIS A 269 -27.69 1.60 -7.42
CA HIS A 269 -29.14 1.67 -7.29
C HIS A 269 -29.60 3.07 -6.84
N PRO A 270 -30.72 3.62 -7.36
CA PRO A 270 -31.19 4.97 -7.01
C PRO A 270 -31.46 5.21 -5.52
N GLU A 271 -31.77 4.14 -4.78
CA GLU A 271 -32.03 4.17 -3.34
C GLU A 271 -30.78 3.96 -2.47
N ASP A 272 -29.59 3.96 -3.07
CA ASP A 272 -28.34 3.84 -2.32
C ASP A 272 -28.13 5.08 -1.42
N ILE A 273 -27.75 4.84 -0.16
CA ILE A 273 -27.45 5.90 0.79
C ILE A 273 -25.94 5.93 0.99
N LEU A 274 -25.26 6.74 0.17
CA LEU A 274 -23.79 6.81 0.12
C LEU A 274 -23.18 7.92 0.97
N LYS A 275 -23.97 8.92 1.36
CA LYS A 275 -23.56 10.05 2.20
C LYS A 275 -24.59 10.27 3.30
N MET A 276 -24.16 10.84 4.43
CA MET A 276 -25.12 11.32 5.43
C MET A 276 -26.03 12.38 4.79
N PRO A 277 -27.36 12.28 4.95
CA PRO A 277 -28.27 13.36 4.61
C PRO A 277 -27.84 14.62 5.36
N GLN A 278 -27.56 15.71 4.64
CA GLN A 278 -27.33 17.01 5.29
C GLN A 278 -28.66 17.46 5.90
N GLU A 279 -28.70 17.72 7.21
CA GLU A 279 -29.84 18.41 7.81
C GLU A 279 -30.00 19.76 7.10
N PRO A 280 -31.24 20.17 6.73
CA PRO A 280 -31.46 21.46 6.13
C PRO A 280 -31.04 22.54 7.14
N SER A 281 -30.00 23.29 6.80
CA SER A 281 -29.58 24.46 7.56
C SER A 281 -30.77 25.41 7.69
N LEU A 282 -31.26 25.58 8.92
CA LEU A 282 -32.20 26.65 9.24
C LEU A 282 -31.55 27.95 8.79
N GLN A 283 -32.17 28.63 7.82
CA GLN A 283 -31.82 29.99 7.45
C GLN A 283 -31.90 30.84 8.73
N GLU A 284 -30.77 31.37 9.16
CA GLU A 284 -30.73 32.43 10.15
C GLU A 284 -31.48 33.62 9.55
N GLY A 285 -32.74 33.76 9.94
CA GLY A 285 -33.50 34.98 9.74
C GLY A 285 -32.82 36.08 10.55
N GLU A 286 -32.32 37.10 9.85
CA GLU A 286 -32.11 38.41 10.42
C GLU A 286 -33.40 38.83 11.13
N ASP A 287 -33.36 39.07 12.45
CA ASP A 287 -34.18 40.16 12.96
C ASP A 287 -33.69 40.78 14.27
N LYS A 288 -33.97 42.08 14.32
CA LYS A 288 -33.45 43.10 15.21
C LYS A 288 -34.03 43.01 16.62
N SER A 289 -33.22 43.49 17.56
CA SER A 289 -33.58 43.88 18.92
C SER A 289 -34.89 44.68 19.03
N ASN A 290 -35.74 44.33 20.00
CA ASN A 290 -36.16 45.24 21.08
C ASN A 290 -36.99 44.57 22.19
N GLN A 291 -36.88 45.16 23.37
CA GLN A 291 -37.33 44.77 24.72
C GLN A 291 -38.85 44.61 24.89
N THR A 292 -39.30 43.79 25.86
CA THR A 292 -39.87 44.21 27.18
C THR A 292 -40.44 43.00 27.95
N SER A 293 -40.28 43.04 29.27
CA SER A 293 -40.62 42.09 30.34
C SER A 293 -42.11 41.84 30.63
N GLN A 294 -42.48 40.62 31.07
CA GLN A 294 -43.02 40.29 32.42
C GLN A 294 -43.65 38.87 32.55
N GLU A 295 -43.41 38.29 33.74
CA GLU A 295 -44.27 37.41 34.58
C GLU A 295 -44.47 35.89 34.31
N THR A 296 -43.87 35.13 35.23
CA THR A 296 -44.29 33.92 35.97
C THR A 296 -45.71 33.35 35.77
N GLU A 297 -45.80 32.02 35.63
CA GLU A 297 -46.49 31.13 36.60
C GLU A 297 -46.22 29.63 36.35
N SER A 298 -46.49 28.84 37.38
CA SER A 298 -45.95 27.51 37.72
C SER A 298 -46.97 26.35 37.57
N VAL A 299 -46.62 25.19 38.16
CA VAL A 299 -47.43 24.01 38.58
C VAL A 299 -47.57 22.84 37.54
N PRO A 300 -47.81 21.57 37.95
CA PRO A 300 -46.80 20.50 38.03
C PRO A 300 -47.26 19.12 37.48
N SER A 301 -46.40 18.11 37.59
CA SER A 301 -46.61 16.70 37.21
C SER A 301 -47.50 15.91 38.19
N PRO A 302 -48.27 14.90 37.74
CA PRO A 302 -48.89 13.91 38.62
C PRO A 302 -48.18 12.55 38.62
N ASN A 303 -48.14 11.95 39.80
CA ASN A 303 -47.72 10.60 40.12
C ASN A 303 -48.68 9.55 39.53
N PHE A 304 -48.16 8.35 39.22
CA PHE A 304 -48.98 7.15 39.01
C PHE A 304 -48.70 6.09 40.06
N GLU A 305 -49.82 5.53 40.56
CA GLU A 305 -49.96 4.54 41.62
C GLU A 305 -49.61 3.11 41.17
N HIS A 306 -49.22 2.30 42.16
CA HIS A 306 -49.11 0.85 42.11
C HIS A 306 -50.49 0.16 42.06
N ALA A 307 -50.55 -1.00 41.40
CA ALA A 307 -51.12 -2.20 42.00
C ALA A 307 -50.54 -3.48 41.33
N PRO A 308 -50.39 -4.59 42.07
CA PRO A 308 -49.66 -5.80 41.66
C PRO A 308 -50.59 -6.96 41.29
N ASP A 309 -50.04 -8.04 40.73
CA ASP A 309 -50.61 -9.38 40.91
C ASP A 309 -49.53 -10.48 40.95
N GLU A 310 -49.80 -11.40 41.87
CA GLU A 310 -49.09 -12.62 42.28
C GLU A 310 -49.07 -13.67 41.13
N ASP A 311 -48.26 -14.74 41.08
CA ASP A 311 -48.01 -15.73 42.13
C ASP A 311 -46.95 -16.78 41.68
N ALA A 312 -46.24 -17.32 42.69
CA ALA A 312 -45.61 -18.66 42.86
C ALA A 312 -44.86 -19.42 41.72
N ALA A 313 -43.90 -20.34 41.92
CA ALA A 313 -42.91 -20.74 42.94
C ALA A 313 -42.17 -22.02 42.43
N VAL A 314 -41.01 -22.33 43.01
CA VAL A 314 -40.37 -23.69 43.18
C VAL A 314 -39.28 -24.19 42.20
N GLN A 315 -38.02 -24.01 42.66
CA GLN A 315 -36.91 -24.96 42.95
C GLN A 315 -36.25 -25.96 41.93
N ASN A 316 -34.91 -25.95 42.04
CA ASN A 316 -33.91 -27.04 42.05
C ASN A 316 -33.33 -27.64 40.75
N GLY A 317 -32.05 -27.29 40.50
CA GLY A 317 -30.90 -28.19 40.70
C GLY A 317 -30.55 -29.24 39.62
N GLY A 318 -29.33 -29.16 39.09
CA GLY A 318 -28.65 -30.30 38.43
C GLY A 318 -27.63 -29.91 37.36
N ALA A 319 -26.36 -30.24 37.59
CA ALA A 319 -25.26 -30.11 36.63
C ALA A 319 -25.21 -31.31 35.67
N VAL A 320 -25.00 -31.07 34.36
CA VAL A 320 -24.47 -32.06 33.39
C VAL A 320 -23.65 -31.33 32.31
N THR A 321 -22.64 -32.04 31.82
CA THR A 321 -21.49 -31.65 31.01
C THR A 321 -21.68 -31.96 29.50
N VAL A 322 -21.01 -31.18 28.62
CA VAL A 322 -20.61 -31.46 27.19
C VAL A 322 -21.71 -31.31 26.10
N PRO A 323 -21.47 -30.98 24.78
CA PRO A 323 -20.29 -30.51 24.01
C PRO A 323 -20.50 -29.22 23.16
N HIS A 324 -19.43 -28.80 22.46
CA HIS A 324 -19.41 -27.85 21.34
C HIS A 324 -20.42 -28.17 20.22
N THR A 325 -21.17 -27.17 19.76
CA THR A 325 -21.78 -27.13 18.41
C THR A 325 -21.94 -25.69 17.94
N GLU A 326 -21.78 -25.52 16.63
CA GLU A 326 -21.85 -24.34 15.78
C GLU A 326 -23.13 -23.50 16.02
N LEU A 327 -23.00 -22.17 15.98
CA LEU A 327 -24.11 -21.23 16.17
C LEU A 327 -24.39 -20.46 14.87
N LEU A 328 -25.54 -20.78 14.28
CA LEU A 328 -26.33 -19.91 13.41
C LEU A 328 -27.00 -18.81 14.27
N PRO A 329 -27.19 -17.57 13.77
CA PRO A 329 -27.76 -16.47 14.54
C PRO A 329 -29.30 -16.45 14.44
N GLY A 330 -29.98 -16.47 15.59
CA GLY A 330 -31.42 -16.25 15.71
C GLY A 330 -31.76 -15.23 16.80
N ASP A 331 -32.53 -14.22 16.40
CA ASP A 331 -33.42 -13.30 17.14
C ASP A 331 -33.01 -12.78 18.53
N VAL A 332 -32.65 -11.48 18.57
CA VAL A 332 -32.53 -10.68 19.79
C VAL A 332 -33.68 -9.67 19.85
N LYS A 333 -34.47 -9.74 20.92
CA LYS A 333 -35.51 -8.75 21.29
C LYS A 333 -34.88 -7.55 22.01
N ASP A 334 -35.38 -6.38 21.64
CA ASP A 334 -35.04 -5.05 22.17
C ASP A 334 -35.21 -4.89 23.68
N PHE A 335 -34.26 -4.21 24.32
CA PHE A 335 -34.48 -3.51 25.59
C PHE A 335 -33.83 -2.11 25.56
N LYS A 336 -34.67 -1.08 25.67
CA LYS A 336 -34.30 0.33 25.87
C LYS A 336 -34.00 0.60 27.34
N ALA A 337 -32.92 1.33 27.62
CA ALA A 337 -32.81 2.18 28.80
C ALA A 337 -31.87 3.37 28.52
N SER A 338 -32.41 4.59 28.66
CA SER A 338 -31.72 5.87 28.61
C SER A 338 -30.92 6.13 29.90
N ALA A 339 -29.71 6.69 29.76
CA ALA A 339 -29.16 7.62 30.75
C ALA A 339 -28.11 8.53 30.10
N THR A 340 -28.44 9.81 30.07
CA THR A 340 -27.73 10.95 29.49
C THR A 340 -26.54 11.35 30.37
N LEU A 341 -25.32 11.40 29.81
CA LEU A 341 -24.25 12.26 30.34
C LEU A 341 -23.23 12.61 29.25
N LEU A 342 -23.04 13.91 29.07
CA LEU A 342 -22.31 14.63 28.02
C LEU A 342 -20.96 13.99 27.64
N LYS A 343 -20.86 13.49 26.40
CA LYS A 343 -19.62 13.14 25.71
C LYS A 343 -19.56 13.93 24.40
N ALA A 344 -18.41 14.54 24.14
CA ALA A 344 -18.08 15.02 22.80
C ALA A 344 -18.20 13.85 21.82
N GLU A 345 -19.15 13.93 20.90
CA GLU A 345 -19.41 12.93 19.87
C GLU A 345 -18.26 12.91 18.87
N GLU A 346 -17.39 11.90 18.94
CA GLU A 346 -16.85 11.32 17.71
C GLU A 346 -18.04 10.69 16.99
N LYS A 347 -18.54 11.34 15.93
CA LYS A 347 -19.54 10.78 15.01
C LYS A 347 -19.09 9.36 14.63
N GLY A 348 -19.92 8.35 14.90
CA GLY A 348 -19.68 7.01 14.39
C GLY A 348 -19.51 7.06 12.87
N ALA A 349 -18.50 6.35 12.35
CA ALA A 349 -18.23 6.33 10.91
C ALA A 349 -19.50 5.91 10.16
N PHE A 350 -20.02 6.81 9.32
CA PHE A 350 -21.18 6.53 8.49
C PHE A 350 -20.88 5.34 7.59
N ARG A 351 -21.72 4.31 7.65
CA ARG A 351 -21.62 3.13 6.78
C ARG A 351 -22.61 3.30 5.62
N PRO A 352 -22.15 3.33 4.36
CA PRO A 352 -23.04 3.35 3.22
C PRO A 352 -23.99 2.14 3.21
N MET A 353 -25.22 2.34 2.74
CA MET A 353 -26.18 1.27 2.51
C MET A 353 -26.40 1.08 1.02
N TYR A 354 -26.09 -0.12 0.53
CA TYR A 354 -26.23 -0.51 -0.87
C TYR A 354 -27.48 -1.37 -1.04
N ARG A 355 -28.37 -1.00 -1.97
CA ARG A 355 -29.62 -1.72 -2.27
C ARG A 355 -29.59 -2.48 -3.59
N GLY A 356 -28.56 -2.28 -4.39
CA GLY A 356 -28.37 -3.01 -5.64
C GLY A 356 -28.04 -4.49 -5.44
N ALA A 357 -28.25 -5.28 -6.50
CA ALA A 357 -27.91 -6.69 -6.53
C ALA A 357 -26.39 -6.92 -6.43
N SER A 358 -26.00 -8.08 -5.89
CA SER A 358 -24.59 -8.51 -5.80
C SER A 358 -23.95 -8.54 -7.19
N ASN A 359 -22.78 -7.91 -7.31
CA ASN A 359 -22.02 -7.79 -8.55
C ASN A 359 -20.69 -8.57 -8.51
N ALA A 360 -20.56 -9.52 -7.59
CA ALA A 360 -19.33 -10.28 -7.39
C ALA A 360 -19.57 -11.80 -7.43
N PHE A 361 -18.54 -12.53 -7.86
CA PHE A 361 -18.34 -13.96 -7.62
C PHE A 361 -17.00 -14.17 -6.89
N CYS A 362 -16.79 -15.32 -6.25
CA CYS A 362 -15.57 -15.61 -5.49
C CYS A 362 -14.78 -16.80 -6.02
N ILE A 363 -13.45 -16.71 -5.89
CA ILE A 363 -12.53 -17.85 -6.05
C ILE A 363 -12.46 -18.56 -4.70
N ARG A 364 -12.83 -19.84 -4.67
CA ARG A 364 -12.80 -20.67 -3.46
C ARG A 364 -11.46 -21.38 -3.30
N LEU A 365 -10.92 -21.89 -4.41
CA LEU A 365 -9.66 -22.63 -4.45
C LEU A 365 -8.90 -22.23 -5.70
N PHE A 366 -7.58 -22.14 -5.57
CA PHE A 366 -6.67 -21.85 -6.67
C PHE A 366 -5.35 -22.58 -6.45
N TRP A 367 -4.94 -23.39 -7.43
CA TRP A 367 -3.64 -24.07 -7.48
C TRP A 367 -3.05 -23.94 -8.87
N ILE A 368 -1.73 -23.81 -8.95
CA ILE A 368 -1.02 -23.70 -10.23
C ILE A 368 0.41 -24.15 -10.05
N ASP A 369 0.96 -24.93 -10.97
CA ASP A 369 2.37 -25.32 -10.92
C ASP A 369 3.28 -24.07 -10.88
N GLU A 370 4.32 -24.11 -10.04
CA GLU A 370 5.28 -23.01 -9.82
C GLU A 370 5.87 -22.48 -11.14
N LYS A 371 6.08 -23.36 -12.14
CA LYS A 371 6.60 -22.97 -13.46
C LYS A 371 5.65 -22.05 -14.23
N TYR A 372 4.35 -22.16 -13.97
CA TYR A 372 3.29 -21.45 -14.67
C TYR A 372 2.61 -20.37 -13.82
N GLU A 373 3.09 -20.11 -12.60
CA GLU A 373 2.42 -19.22 -11.64
C GLU A 373 2.16 -17.81 -12.20
N THR A 374 3.09 -17.29 -13.00
CA THR A 374 2.96 -15.96 -13.67
C THR A 374 1.91 -15.93 -14.79
N ARG A 375 1.41 -17.08 -15.24
CA ARG A 375 0.26 -17.23 -16.16
C ARG A 375 -1.08 -17.37 -15.45
N SER A 376 -1.13 -17.23 -14.14
CA SER A 376 -2.38 -17.28 -13.37
C SER A 376 -3.46 -16.30 -13.87
N LEU A 377 -3.07 -15.14 -14.43
CA LEU A 377 -4.02 -14.18 -15.00
C LEU A 377 -4.78 -14.70 -16.23
N ASP A 378 -4.25 -15.69 -16.94
CA ASP A 378 -4.91 -16.27 -18.12
C ASP A 378 -6.26 -16.90 -17.73
N PHE A 379 -6.42 -17.35 -16.47
CA PHE A 379 -7.69 -17.86 -15.94
C PHE A 379 -8.80 -16.81 -15.91
N LEU A 380 -8.48 -15.56 -15.55
CA LEU A 380 -9.50 -14.53 -15.32
C LEU A 380 -10.31 -14.25 -16.59
N GLN A 381 -9.68 -14.28 -17.76
CA GLN A 381 -10.39 -14.09 -19.04
C GLN A 381 -11.47 -15.15 -19.28
N TYR A 382 -11.20 -16.40 -18.92
CA TYR A 382 -12.17 -17.49 -19.04
C TYR A 382 -13.26 -17.37 -17.96
N VAL A 383 -12.87 -17.08 -16.72
CA VAL A 383 -13.80 -17.04 -15.59
C VAL A 383 -14.83 -15.91 -15.70
N PHE A 384 -14.44 -14.71 -16.15
CA PHE A 384 -15.43 -13.64 -16.39
C PHE A 384 -16.39 -13.95 -17.55
N LYS A 385 -16.05 -14.86 -18.47
CA LYS A 385 -16.99 -15.33 -19.50
C LYS A 385 -18.04 -16.28 -18.92
N LEU A 386 -17.74 -16.98 -17.83
CA LEU A 386 -18.71 -17.85 -17.15
C LEU A 386 -19.78 -17.05 -16.40
N PHE A 387 -19.41 -15.88 -15.85
CA PHE A 387 -20.30 -15.00 -15.10
C PHE A 387 -20.46 -13.63 -15.78
N PRO A 388 -21.17 -13.55 -16.92
CA PRO A 388 -21.22 -12.34 -17.75
C PRO A 388 -21.91 -11.16 -17.05
N ASP A 389 -22.76 -11.41 -16.07
CA ASP A 389 -23.53 -10.42 -15.31
C ASP A 389 -22.79 -9.83 -14.09
N LYS A 390 -21.61 -10.38 -13.74
CA LYS A 390 -20.79 -9.98 -12.59
C LYS A 390 -19.52 -9.25 -13.03
N ASP A 391 -19.28 -8.06 -12.47
CA ASP A 391 -18.10 -7.28 -12.81
C ASP A 391 -16.91 -7.50 -11.86
N PHE A 392 -17.15 -8.07 -10.68
CA PHE A 392 -16.12 -8.29 -9.66
C PHE A 392 -15.82 -9.78 -9.43
N CYS A 393 -14.54 -10.09 -9.29
CA CYS A 393 -13.99 -11.35 -8.81
C CYS A 393 -13.33 -11.10 -7.46
N VAL A 394 -13.67 -11.88 -6.45
CA VAL A 394 -13.06 -11.74 -5.11
C VAL A 394 -12.39 -13.01 -4.65
N ILE A 395 -11.35 -12.89 -3.83
CA ILE A 395 -10.69 -14.02 -3.19
C ILE A 395 -10.36 -13.68 -1.74
N LEU A 396 -10.60 -14.65 -0.85
CA LEU A 396 -10.31 -14.55 0.57
C LEU A 396 -9.04 -15.35 0.86
N VAL A 397 -8.03 -14.68 1.42
CA VAL A 397 -6.72 -15.28 1.69
C VAL A 397 -6.38 -15.15 3.17
N PRO A 398 -6.00 -16.23 3.88
CA PRO A 398 -5.57 -16.13 5.27
C PRO A 398 -4.33 -15.23 5.46
N HIS A 399 -4.22 -14.51 6.58
CA HIS A 399 -3.14 -13.55 6.84
C HIS A 399 -1.70 -14.11 6.79
N HIS A 400 -1.55 -15.42 7.01
CA HIS A 400 -0.25 -16.09 7.06
C HIS A 400 0.21 -16.62 5.70
N VAL A 401 -0.68 -16.61 4.69
CA VAL A 401 -0.34 -17.05 3.34
C VAL A 401 0.32 -15.87 2.61
N PRO A 402 1.53 -16.05 2.05
CA PRO A 402 2.20 -15.01 1.29
C PRO A 402 1.45 -14.69 -0.02
N GLU A 403 1.68 -13.50 -0.56
CA GLU A 403 1.05 -13.11 -1.83
C GLU A 403 1.63 -13.92 -3.00
N PHE A 404 0.77 -14.67 -3.68
CA PHE A 404 1.10 -15.41 -4.91
C PHE A 404 0.75 -14.57 -6.15
N HIS A 405 1.26 -14.97 -7.32
CA HIS A 405 1.25 -14.10 -8.52
C HIS A 405 -0.15 -13.62 -8.95
N LEU A 406 -1.19 -14.44 -8.80
CA LEU A 406 -2.57 -14.05 -9.17
C LEU A 406 -3.05 -12.84 -8.38
N ILE A 407 -2.85 -12.85 -7.06
CA ILE A 407 -3.39 -11.80 -6.17
C ILE A 407 -2.59 -10.51 -6.22
N GLN A 408 -1.38 -10.52 -6.77
CA GLN A 408 -0.61 -9.29 -7.03
C GLN A 408 -1.31 -8.36 -8.03
N SER A 409 -2.20 -8.89 -8.88
CA SER A 409 -3.03 -8.08 -9.79
C SER A 409 -4.37 -7.66 -9.19
N PHE A 410 -4.73 -8.20 -8.02
CA PHE A 410 -5.95 -7.83 -7.30
C PHE A 410 -5.66 -6.64 -6.39
N VAL A 411 -6.73 -5.92 -6.06
CA VAL A 411 -6.67 -4.83 -5.09
C VAL A 411 -7.04 -5.38 -3.72
N ARG A 412 -6.14 -5.22 -2.76
CA ARG A 412 -6.44 -5.54 -1.37
C ARG A 412 -7.46 -4.55 -0.82
N ALA A 413 -8.61 -5.04 -0.37
CA ALA A 413 -9.59 -4.23 0.34
C ALA A 413 -9.09 -3.92 1.76
N VAL A 414 -9.28 -2.67 2.20
CA VAL A 414 -8.79 -2.24 3.52
C VAL A 414 -9.73 -2.78 4.61
N PRO A 415 -9.28 -3.65 5.53
CA PRO A 415 -10.12 -4.11 6.62
C PRO A 415 -10.38 -2.98 7.63
N PHE A 416 -11.58 -2.94 8.21
CA PHE A 416 -11.82 -2.07 9.36
C PHE A 416 -10.99 -2.54 10.57
N CYS A 417 -10.48 -1.62 11.38
CA CYS A 417 -9.64 -1.92 12.54
C CYS A 417 -10.29 -2.88 13.57
N THR A 418 -11.62 -2.99 13.52
CA THR A 418 -12.47 -3.80 14.41
C THR A 418 -12.89 -5.13 13.78
N SER A 419 -12.52 -5.36 12.52
CA SER A 419 -12.88 -6.54 11.78
C SER A 419 -12.29 -7.78 12.42
N ARG A 420 -13.18 -8.70 12.82
CA ARG A 420 -12.81 -9.99 13.41
C ARG A 420 -12.62 -11.07 12.34
N PHE A 421 -12.77 -10.71 11.07
CA PHE A 421 -12.66 -11.63 9.96
C PHE A 421 -11.22 -12.13 9.84
N GLY A 422 -11.00 -13.44 9.83
CA GLY A 422 -9.65 -14.04 9.91
C GLY A 422 -8.87 -14.07 8.59
N GLN A 423 -9.31 -13.33 7.57
CA GLN A 423 -8.78 -13.38 6.21
C GLN A 423 -8.70 -11.97 5.60
N GLU A 424 -7.84 -11.82 4.61
CA GLU A 424 -7.74 -10.67 3.72
C GLU A 424 -8.67 -10.83 2.53
N LEU A 425 -9.24 -9.73 2.06
CA LEU A 425 -10.09 -9.67 0.89
C LEU A 425 -9.34 -8.99 -0.26
N TYR A 426 -9.24 -9.69 -1.37
CA TYR A 426 -8.69 -9.18 -2.62
C TYR A 426 -9.81 -9.08 -3.65
N VAL A 427 -9.87 -7.97 -4.38
CA VAL A 427 -10.92 -7.63 -5.34
C VAL A 427 -10.30 -7.35 -6.70
N PHE A 428 -10.83 -7.96 -7.75
CA PHE A 428 -10.46 -7.70 -9.13
C PHE A 428 -11.71 -7.38 -9.94
N HIS A 429 -11.65 -6.33 -10.76
CA HIS A 429 -12.76 -5.92 -11.61
C HIS A 429 -12.48 -6.29 -13.07
N ARG A 430 -13.53 -6.66 -13.82
CA ARG A 430 -13.43 -7.10 -15.22
C ARG A 430 -12.66 -6.13 -16.11
N ALA A 431 -12.87 -4.81 -15.93
CA ALA A 431 -12.15 -3.80 -16.70
C ALA A 431 -10.63 -3.81 -16.47
N GLY A 432 -10.15 -4.43 -15.39
CA GLY A 432 -8.72 -4.65 -15.18
C GLY A 432 -8.08 -5.60 -16.19
N LEU A 433 -8.86 -6.36 -16.98
CA LEU A 433 -8.33 -7.17 -18.08
C LEU A 433 -8.07 -6.37 -19.36
N LEU A 434 -8.49 -5.11 -19.41
CA LEU A 434 -8.32 -4.26 -20.58
C LEU A 434 -6.85 -3.89 -20.74
N THR A 435 -6.24 -4.35 -21.83
CA THR A 435 -4.84 -4.03 -22.17
C THR A 435 -4.67 -2.64 -22.79
N SER A 436 -5.77 -1.89 -22.98
CA SER A 436 -5.79 -0.55 -23.58
C SER A 436 -5.53 0.57 -22.57
N PHE A 437 -4.70 0.32 -21.55
CA PHE A 437 -4.34 1.32 -20.55
C PHE A 437 -3.19 2.18 -21.10
N ASN A 438 -3.51 3.39 -21.54
CA ASN A 438 -2.54 4.32 -22.11
C ASN A 438 -2.24 5.46 -21.15
N VAL A 439 -0.98 5.85 -21.05
CA VAL A 439 -0.54 6.99 -20.24
C VAL A 439 0.09 8.01 -21.16
N ARG A 440 -0.43 9.24 -21.12
CA ARG A 440 0.04 10.33 -21.98
C ARG A 440 0.11 11.65 -21.23
N ARG A 441 0.78 12.64 -21.85
CA ARG A 441 0.74 14.02 -21.38
C ARG A 441 -0.70 14.54 -21.41
N ALA A 442 -1.08 15.26 -20.37
CA ALA A 442 -2.41 15.82 -20.26
C ALA A 442 -2.61 17.01 -21.20
N THR A 443 -3.85 17.20 -21.64
CA THR A 443 -4.29 18.26 -22.55
C THR A 443 -5.44 19.05 -21.92
N ARG A 444 -5.80 20.18 -22.53
CA ARG A 444 -6.91 21.03 -22.04
C ARG A 444 -8.26 20.32 -22.05
N ASN A 445 -8.44 19.34 -22.93
CA ASN A 445 -9.69 18.62 -23.10
C ASN A 445 -9.95 17.61 -21.97
N ASP A 446 -8.90 17.22 -21.24
CA ASP A 446 -8.99 16.19 -20.20
C ASP A 446 -9.63 16.73 -18.90
N LEU A 447 -9.84 18.04 -18.77
CA LEU A 447 -10.34 18.69 -17.55
C LEU A 447 -11.67 18.10 -17.05
N ALA A 448 -12.59 17.80 -17.96
CA ALA A 448 -13.88 17.22 -17.59
C ALA A 448 -13.72 15.79 -17.04
N GLY A 449 -12.88 14.97 -17.67
CA GLY A 449 -12.57 13.62 -17.21
C GLY A 449 -11.89 13.61 -15.83
N VAL A 450 -10.93 14.52 -15.63
CA VAL A 450 -10.25 14.70 -14.33
C VAL A 450 -11.22 15.15 -13.24
N GLN A 451 -12.17 16.04 -13.57
CA GLN A 451 -13.20 16.48 -12.62
C GLN A 451 -14.11 15.33 -12.18
N MET A 452 -14.52 14.47 -13.11
CA MET A 452 -15.31 13.27 -12.79
C MET A 452 -14.52 12.28 -11.91
N LEU A 453 -13.24 12.04 -12.23
CA LEU A 453 -12.39 11.14 -11.46
C LEU A 453 -12.16 11.62 -10.02
N THR A 454 -12.04 12.94 -9.83
CA THR A 454 -11.69 13.52 -8.53
C THR A 454 -12.88 13.90 -7.68
N GLU A 455 -14.11 13.87 -8.19
CA GLU A 455 -15.31 14.40 -7.53
C GLU A 455 -15.52 13.89 -6.09
N THR A 456 -15.25 12.60 -5.86
CA THR A 456 -15.43 11.93 -4.56
C THR A 456 -14.27 12.12 -3.58
N LEU A 457 -13.16 12.71 -4.03
CA LEU A 457 -11.96 12.90 -3.22
C LEU A 457 -12.02 14.18 -2.38
N SER A 458 -11.50 14.13 -1.16
CA SER A 458 -11.45 15.28 -0.24
C SER A 458 -10.57 16.44 -0.74
N LEU A 459 -9.60 16.17 -1.62
CA LEU A 459 -8.67 17.15 -2.21
C LEU A 459 -9.01 17.58 -3.64
N ASN A 460 -10.22 17.29 -4.11
CA ASN A 460 -10.63 17.49 -5.50
C ASN A 460 -10.32 18.90 -6.05
N GLN A 461 -10.65 19.96 -5.29
CA GLN A 461 -10.44 21.35 -5.69
C GLN A 461 -8.97 21.68 -5.94
N ARG A 462 -8.06 21.10 -5.15
CA ARG A 462 -6.61 21.34 -5.26
C ARG A 462 -6.00 20.65 -6.47
N ILE A 463 -6.33 19.37 -6.64
CA ILE A 463 -5.91 18.59 -7.80
C ILE A 463 -6.38 19.31 -9.08
N LEU A 464 -7.63 19.79 -9.10
CA LEU A 464 -8.17 20.56 -10.22
C LEU A 464 -7.48 21.91 -10.41
N ASN A 465 -7.16 22.64 -9.34
CA ASN A 465 -6.46 23.91 -9.44
C ASN A 465 -5.03 23.74 -9.98
N ASP A 466 -4.28 22.77 -9.49
CA ASP A 466 -2.92 22.50 -9.95
C ASP A 466 -2.92 21.97 -11.39
N PHE A 467 -3.92 21.16 -11.75
CA PHE A 467 -4.15 20.76 -13.13
C PHE A 467 -4.49 21.95 -14.04
N ARG A 468 -5.30 22.91 -13.56
CA ARG A 468 -5.59 24.16 -14.31
C ARG A 468 -4.35 25.03 -14.47
N ILE A 469 -3.52 25.16 -13.44
CA ILE A 469 -2.24 25.88 -13.49
C ILE A 469 -1.34 25.27 -14.56
N PHE A 470 -1.20 23.93 -14.58
CA PHE A 470 -0.48 23.23 -15.64
C PHE A 470 -1.06 23.57 -17.03
N THR A 471 -2.36 23.41 -17.21
CA THR A 471 -3.07 23.58 -18.49
C THR A 471 -2.96 25.00 -19.07
N LEU A 472 -2.87 26.01 -18.20
CA LEU A 472 -2.85 27.43 -18.57
C LEU A 472 -1.44 28.01 -18.65
N VAL A 473 -0.62 27.78 -17.62
CA VAL A 473 0.66 28.49 -17.39
C VAL A 473 1.87 27.56 -17.56
N HIS A 474 1.70 26.23 -17.41
CA HIS A 474 2.77 25.22 -17.44
C HIS A 474 3.90 25.44 -16.42
N ARG A 475 3.71 26.37 -15.49
CA ARG A 475 4.64 26.68 -14.42
C ARG A 475 3.90 26.82 -13.10
N ASP A 476 4.53 26.36 -12.03
CA ASP A 476 4.02 26.56 -10.68
C ASP A 476 4.14 28.05 -10.27
N PRO A 477 3.54 28.47 -9.14
CA PRO A 477 3.66 29.85 -8.65
C PRO A 477 5.11 30.32 -8.42
N ASP A 478 6.03 29.36 -8.24
CA ASP A 478 7.45 29.60 -8.03
C ASP A 478 8.25 29.68 -9.36
N GLY A 479 7.59 29.45 -10.50
CA GLY A 479 8.15 29.56 -11.85
C GLY A 479 8.78 28.27 -12.42
N ASN A 480 8.70 27.15 -11.69
CA ASN A 480 9.22 25.85 -12.10
C ASN A 480 8.31 25.17 -13.12
N PRO A 481 8.86 24.46 -14.12
CA PRO A 481 8.06 23.74 -15.11
C PRO A 481 7.26 22.61 -14.44
N VAL A 482 5.96 22.59 -14.71
CA VAL A 482 5.04 21.53 -14.26
C VAL A 482 4.66 20.68 -15.45
N LYS A 483 4.58 19.37 -15.24
CA LYS A 483 4.14 18.38 -16.23
C LYS A 483 2.98 17.58 -15.64
N ALA A 484 1.85 17.49 -16.35
CA ALA A 484 0.74 16.63 -15.94
C ALA A 484 0.52 15.49 -16.93
N PHE A 485 0.07 14.35 -16.40
CA PHE A 485 -0.17 13.10 -17.10
C PHE A 485 -1.55 12.59 -16.78
N VAL A 486 -2.18 11.96 -17.77
CA VAL A 486 -3.45 11.26 -17.59
C VAL A 486 -3.30 9.81 -18.03
N ALA A 487 -3.97 8.93 -17.31
CA ALA A 487 -4.18 7.56 -17.74
C ALA A 487 -5.57 7.43 -18.35
N GLU A 488 -5.66 6.82 -19.52
CA GLU A 488 -6.86 6.72 -20.34
C GLU A 488 -7.11 5.26 -20.74
N VAL A 489 -8.36 4.83 -20.64
CA VAL A 489 -8.84 3.51 -21.06
C VAL A 489 -10.14 3.71 -21.84
N LEU A 490 -10.19 3.26 -23.11
CA LEU A 490 -11.37 3.40 -23.97
C LEU A 490 -11.95 4.82 -23.98
N ASP A 491 -11.09 5.82 -24.18
CA ASP A 491 -11.42 7.27 -24.17
C ASP A 491 -11.92 7.85 -22.84
N GLN A 492 -11.82 7.09 -21.74
CA GLN A 492 -12.15 7.54 -20.39
C GLN A 492 -10.89 7.80 -19.57
N ILE A 493 -10.81 8.98 -18.94
CA ILE A 493 -9.74 9.30 -17.99
C ILE A 493 -9.96 8.53 -16.69
N VAL A 494 -9.00 7.67 -16.36
CA VAL A 494 -9.03 6.80 -15.17
C VAL A 494 -7.93 7.14 -14.16
N GLY A 495 -6.97 7.99 -14.53
CA GLY A 495 -5.91 8.44 -13.64
C GLY A 495 -5.36 9.82 -14.01
N ILE A 496 -4.79 10.52 -13.03
CA ILE A 496 -4.10 11.79 -13.17
C ILE A 496 -2.85 11.82 -12.29
N SER A 497 -1.77 12.40 -12.81
CA SER A 497 -0.58 12.71 -12.04
C SER A 497 0.00 14.06 -12.42
N VAL A 498 0.60 14.76 -11.45
CA VAL A 498 1.28 16.05 -11.65
C VAL A 498 2.69 15.96 -11.08
N ILE A 499 3.70 16.28 -11.89
CA ILE A 499 5.12 16.25 -11.56
C ILE A 499 5.74 17.63 -11.82
N ARG A 500 6.74 18.00 -11.03
CA ARG A 500 7.66 19.12 -11.29
C ARG A 500 9.11 18.68 -11.15
N ASP A 501 10.04 19.54 -11.55
CA ASP A 501 11.46 19.30 -11.30
C ASP A 501 11.77 19.48 -9.80
N GLU A 502 12.59 18.60 -9.23
CA GLU A 502 12.96 18.73 -7.81
C GLU A 502 14.08 19.77 -7.66
N MET A 503 13.79 20.84 -6.93
CA MET A 503 14.69 22.00 -6.76
C MET A 503 15.49 21.93 -5.46
N HIS A 504 15.10 21.06 -4.52
CA HIS A 504 15.69 20.98 -3.18
C HIS A 504 16.46 19.68 -2.96
N ILE A 505 17.25 19.29 -3.97
CA ILE A 505 17.96 18.01 -3.97
C ILE A 505 19.04 17.96 -2.88
N GLU A 506 19.80 19.04 -2.66
CA GLU A 506 20.81 19.10 -1.59
C GLU A 506 20.18 18.95 -0.20
N TYR A 507 18.98 19.54 -0.02
CA TYR A 507 18.21 19.37 1.20
C TYR A 507 17.80 17.90 1.38
N ILE A 508 17.24 17.28 0.33
CA ILE A 508 16.83 15.87 0.38
C ILE A 508 18.04 14.96 0.71
N GLN A 509 19.18 15.17 0.04
CA GLN A 509 20.39 14.39 0.25
C GLN A 509 20.94 14.52 1.68
N SER A 510 20.94 15.73 2.23
CA SER A 510 21.43 15.99 3.60
C SER A 510 20.45 15.51 4.68
N HIS A 511 19.14 15.57 4.42
CA HIS A 511 18.09 15.30 5.42
C HIS A 511 17.51 13.89 5.37
N TYR A 512 17.68 13.14 4.28
CA TYR A 512 17.12 11.80 4.11
C TYR A 512 18.15 10.81 3.59
N ASN A 513 18.00 9.55 3.96
CA ASN A 513 18.89 8.48 3.51
C ASN A 513 18.53 7.97 2.10
N ILE A 514 18.59 8.85 1.11
CA ILE A 514 18.30 8.49 -0.30
C ILE A 514 19.35 7.53 -0.91
N GLU A 515 20.57 7.53 -0.38
CA GLU A 515 21.69 6.68 -0.81
C GLU A 515 21.41 5.19 -0.60
N ALA A 516 20.41 4.86 0.23
CA ALA A 516 19.90 3.49 0.36
C ALA A 516 19.17 2.99 -0.89
N PHE A 517 18.73 3.90 -1.78
CA PHE A 517 17.93 3.57 -2.97
C PHE A 517 18.59 3.96 -4.29
N ILE A 518 19.41 5.01 -4.29
CA ILE A 518 20.09 5.51 -5.50
C ILE A 518 21.55 5.87 -5.26
N HIS A 519 22.38 5.67 -6.29
CA HIS A 519 23.73 6.21 -6.34
C HIS A 519 23.72 7.64 -6.87
N PHE A 520 23.53 8.60 -5.97
CA PHE A 520 23.31 10.02 -6.26
C PHE A 520 24.21 10.60 -7.37
N ASN A 521 25.51 10.30 -7.36
CA ASN A 521 26.48 10.82 -8.34
C ASN A 521 26.24 10.35 -9.79
N ARG A 522 25.34 9.39 -10.03
CA ARG A 522 24.99 8.86 -11.35
C ARG A 522 23.71 9.47 -11.93
N HIS A 523 23.04 10.31 -11.15
CA HIS A 523 21.83 11.02 -11.56
C HIS A 523 22.16 12.49 -11.78
N GLN A 524 21.62 13.07 -12.84
CA GLN A 524 21.73 14.51 -13.08
C GLN A 524 20.60 15.24 -12.33
N GLN A 525 20.81 16.53 -12.02
CA GLN A 525 19.81 17.36 -11.35
C GLN A 525 18.45 17.35 -12.07
N GLU A 526 18.46 17.38 -13.40
CA GLU A 526 17.25 17.35 -14.23
C GLU A 526 16.54 15.99 -14.23
N GLU A 527 17.17 14.91 -13.78
CA GLU A 527 16.55 13.59 -13.74
C GLU A 527 15.73 13.36 -12.45
N HIS A 528 15.83 14.26 -11.48
CA HIS A 528 15.07 14.22 -10.25
C HIS A 528 13.71 14.92 -10.43
N GLY A 529 12.64 14.21 -10.12
CA GLY A 529 11.28 14.70 -10.20
C GLY A 529 10.60 14.72 -8.84
N HIS A 530 9.71 15.68 -8.66
CA HIS A 530 8.86 15.85 -7.49
C HIS A 530 7.42 15.56 -7.87
N LEU A 531 6.82 14.56 -7.23
CA LEU A 531 5.44 14.15 -7.44
C LEU A 531 4.50 15.03 -6.59
N CYS A 532 3.69 15.87 -7.24
CA CYS A 532 2.75 16.77 -6.57
C CYS A 532 1.42 16.09 -6.27
N HIS A 533 0.88 15.34 -7.23
CA HIS A 533 -0.40 14.62 -7.10
C HIS A 533 -0.33 13.31 -7.87
N PHE A 534 -0.97 12.27 -7.33
CA PHE A 534 -1.20 11.02 -8.02
C PHE A 534 -2.57 10.47 -7.61
N VAL A 535 -3.44 10.24 -8.58
CA VAL A 535 -4.75 9.65 -8.40
C VAL A 535 -4.99 8.64 -9.50
N LEU A 536 -5.34 7.41 -9.13
CA LEU A 536 -5.76 6.36 -10.06
C LEU A 536 -7.06 5.74 -9.56
N ASN A 537 -7.98 5.42 -10.48
CA ASN A 537 -9.18 4.67 -10.15
C ASN A 537 -8.76 3.29 -9.57
N PRO A 538 -9.26 2.88 -8.38
CA PRO A 538 -8.85 1.64 -7.72
C PRO A 538 -9.03 0.39 -8.58
N ILE A 539 -9.98 0.37 -9.52
CA ILE A 539 -10.16 -0.73 -10.48
C ILE A 539 -8.87 -1.06 -11.26
N PHE A 540 -8.06 -0.03 -11.55
CA PHE A 540 -6.81 -0.14 -12.31
C PHE A 540 -5.57 -0.09 -11.41
N HIS A 541 -5.71 -0.36 -10.10
CA HIS A 541 -4.60 -0.22 -9.14
C HIS A 541 -3.36 -1.05 -9.51
N HIS A 542 -3.52 -2.22 -10.13
CA HIS A 542 -2.38 -3.04 -10.59
C HIS A 542 -1.54 -2.35 -11.68
N TYR A 543 -2.10 -1.39 -12.43
CA TYR A 543 -1.35 -0.56 -13.39
C TYR A 543 -0.62 0.62 -12.74
N THR A 544 -0.66 0.80 -11.42
CA THR A 544 0.06 1.90 -10.75
C THR A 544 1.57 1.85 -11.02
N LYS A 545 2.18 0.66 -10.96
CA LYS A 545 3.59 0.47 -11.32
C LYS A 545 3.87 0.93 -12.75
N TYR A 546 3.02 0.52 -13.69
CA TYR A 546 3.14 0.94 -15.09
C TYR A 546 2.98 2.46 -15.25
N PHE A 547 1.99 3.08 -14.60
CA PHE A 547 1.79 4.52 -14.67
C PHE A 547 3.02 5.28 -14.16
N LEU A 548 3.62 4.86 -13.04
CA LEU A 548 4.88 5.43 -12.53
C LEU A 548 6.06 5.21 -13.49
N LYS A 549 6.20 4.00 -14.06
CA LYS A 549 7.22 3.67 -15.07
C LYS A 549 7.12 4.64 -16.25
N GLU A 550 5.91 4.81 -16.76
CA GLU A 550 5.68 5.60 -17.96
C GLU A 550 5.87 7.09 -17.72
N MET A 551 5.50 7.58 -16.54
CA MET A 551 5.80 8.95 -16.14
C MET A 551 7.30 9.22 -16.15
N LEU A 552 8.13 8.31 -15.61
CA LEU A 552 9.61 8.42 -15.65
C LEU A 552 10.13 8.48 -17.09
N ARG A 553 9.63 7.60 -17.98
CA ARG A 553 9.98 7.59 -19.42
C ARG A 553 9.58 8.89 -20.13
N LEU A 554 8.33 9.33 -20.01
CA LEU A 554 7.83 10.52 -20.71
C LEU A 554 8.45 11.83 -20.23
N THR A 555 8.95 11.87 -19.00
CA THR A 555 9.54 13.07 -18.38
C THR A 555 11.06 13.13 -18.45
N HIS A 556 11.74 12.07 -18.89
CA HIS A 556 13.20 11.92 -18.79
C HIS A 556 13.71 11.97 -17.35
N LYS A 557 12.90 11.48 -16.41
CA LYS A 557 13.26 11.38 -14.99
C LYS A 557 13.75 9.98 -14.67
N SER A 558 14.69 9.87 -13.75
CA SER A 558 15.19 8.60 -13.23
C SER A 558 14.69 8.32 -11.81
N SER A 559 14.36 9.36 -11.04
CA SER A 559 13.89 9.26 -9.65
C SER A 559 12.70 10.19 -9.39
N LEU A 560 11.72 9.72 -8.62
CA LEU A 560 10.55 10.49 -8.19
C LEU A 560 10.46 10.54 -6.66
N TYR A 561 10.32 11.76 -6.14
CA TYR A 561 10.17 12.06 -4.73
C TYR A 561 8.74 12.50 -4.42
N TYR A 562 8.13 11.91 -3.39
CA TYR A 562 6.76 12.20 -2.96
C TYR A 562 6.73 12.62 -1.49
N PRO A 563 6.79 13.93 -1.21
CA PRO A 563 6.75 14.44 0.15
C PRO A 563 5.32 14.53 0.68
N ILE A 564 5.11 14.03 1.90
CA ILE A 564 3.84 14.09 2.62
C ILE A 564 4.03 14.95 3.86
N TYR A 565 3.24 16.01 3.96
CA TYR A 565 3.31 16.98 5.05
C TYR A 565 2.35 16.62 6.20
N PRO A 566 2.65 17.05 7.43
CA PRO A 566 1.82 16.74 8.61
C PRO A 566 0.47 17.49 8.60
N GLN A 567 -0.51 16.93 9.32
CA GLN A 567 -1.93 17.33 9.24
C GLN A 567 -2.18 18.80 9.64
N TYR A 568 -1.46 19.32 10.65
CA TYR A 568 -1.63 20.68 11.14
C TYR A 568 -1.20 21.77 10.14
N VAL A 569 -0.54 21.39 9.04
CA VAL A 569 -0.28 22.27 7.91
C VAL A 569 -1.52 22.29 7.01
N GLU A 570 -2.68 22.57 7.61
CA GLU A 570 -3.96 22.64 6.89
C GLU A 570 -3.86 23.67 5.76
N GLY A 571 -4.31 23.25 4.57
CA GLY A 571 -4.51 24.14 3.42
C GLY A 571 -3.27 24.49 2.59
N LYS A 572 -2.05 24.05 2.93
CA LYS A 572 -0.83 24.32 2.11
C LYS A 572 -0.18 23.12 1.45
N PHE A 573 -0.27 21.91 2.00
CA PHE A 573 0.24 20.69 1.34
C PHE A 573 -0.66 19.47 1.68
N GLN A 574 -0.49 18.35 0.98
CA GLN A 574 -1.41 17.19 0.92
C GLN A 574 -1.94 16.69 2.29
N THR A 575 -3.15 16.12 2.31
CA THR A 575 -3.76 15.51 3.50
C THR A 575 -3.06 14.19 3.89
N PRO A 576 -2.91 13.90 5.18
CA PRO A 576 -2.28 12.70 5.78
C PRO A 576 -2.94 11.33 5.51
N CYS A 577 -3.95 11.24 4.63
CA CYS A 577 -4.51 9.96 4.17
C CYS A 577 -3.87 9.55 2.84
N ALA A 578 -2.55 9.56 2.81
CA ALA A 578 -1.75 9.31 1.60
C ALA A 578 -1.78 7.84 1.14
N HIS A 579 -2.45 6.94 1.89
CA HIS A 579 -2.73 5.54 1.53
C HIS A 579 -4.17 5.29 1.05
N SER A 580 -4.83 6.29 0.48
CA SER A 580 -6.03 5.99 -0.32
C SER A 580 -5.67 4.95 -1.39
N LEU A 581 -6.58 4.01 -1.71
CA LEU A 581 -6.42 3.06 -2.83
C LEU A 581 -6.14 3.76 -4.18
N THR A 582 -6.39 5.06 -4.23
CA THR A 582 -6.12 5.93 -5.37
C THR A 582 -4.69 6.49 -5.42
N SER A 583 -3.88 6.32 -4.38
CA SER A 583 -2.53 6.89 -4.25
C SER A 583 -1.45 5.92 -4.73
N ALA A 584 -0.32 6.46 -5.19
CA ALA A 584 0.88 5.69 -5.56
C ALA A 584 1.69 5.18 -4.35
N LEU A 585 1.38 5.64 -3.14
CA LEU A 585 2.23 5.46 -1.95
C LEU A 585 2.53 3.99 -1.63
N HIS A 586 1.58 3.08 -1.93
CA HIS A 586 1.76 1.64 -1.76
C HIS A 586 2.98 1.08 -2.51
N TYR A 587 3.34 1.67 -3.66
CA TYR A 587 4.47 1.25 -4.51
C TYR A 587 5.71 2.14 -4.36
N MET A 588 5.74 3.05 -3.38
CA MET A 588 6.89 3.88 -3.07
C MET A 588 7.61 3.39 -1.80
N ALA A 589 8.89 3.67 -1.70
CA ALA A 589 9.70 3.36 -0.53
C ALA A 589 9.76 4.58 0.41
N PRO A 590 9.33 4.46 1.69
CA PRO A 590 9.54 5.52 2.65
C PRO A 590 11.04 5.68 2.91
N VAL A 591 11.54 6.92 2.87
CA VAL A 591 12.95 7.24 3.02
C VAL A 591 13.21 7.70 4.45
N ARG A 592 14.12 7.00 5.15
CA ARG A 592 14.43 7.31 6.54
C ARG A 592 15.07 8.70 6.67
N PRO A 593 14.59 9.57 7.59
CA PRO A 593 15.24 10.84 7.87
C PRO A 593 16.61 10.62 8.51
N ARG A 594 17.57 11.48 8.17
CA ARG A 594 18.89 11.57 8.80
C ARG A 594 18.82 12.44 10.03
N ARG A 595 19.50 12.02 11.10
CA ARG A 595 19.74 12.88 12.26
C ARG A 595 20.65 14.02 11.84
N GLN A 596 20.14 15.26 11.94
CA GLN A 596 20.89 16.46 11.59
C GLN A 596 21.81 16.87 12.73
N ILE A 597 23.01 17.33 12.37
CA ILE A 597 23.91 18.01 13.30
C ILE A 597 23.44 19.47 13.37
N VAL A 598 23.26 20.00 14.58
CA VAL A 598 22.98 21.43 14.77
C VAL A 598 24.30 22.19 14.65
N TYR A 599 24.45 22.95 13.56
CA TYR A 599 25.64 23.75 13.31
C TYR A 599 25.49 25.14 13.94
N PRO A 600 26.46 25.61 14.75
CA PRO A 600 26.50 27.00 15.18
C PRO A 600 26.97 27.87 14.00
N LEU A 601 26.03 28.27 13.14
CA LEU A 601 26.31 28.98 11.88
C LEU A 601 27.10 30.28 12.11
N GLU A 602 26.79 31.01 13.18
CA GLU A 602 27.45 32.25 13.56
C GLU A 602 28.94 32.05 13.92
N GLU A 603 29.28 30.93 14.55
CA GLU A 603 30.65 30.61 14.96
C GLU A 603 31.48 30.02 13.82
N LEU A 604 30.83 29.30 12.89
CA LEU A 604 31.50 28.61 11.80
C LEU A 604 31.83 29.52 10.62
N GLY A 605 31.09 30.64 10.44
CA GLY A 605 31.34 31.61 9.37
C GLY A 605 31.44 30.94 7.99
N ILE A 606 32.62 31.03 7.35
CA ILE A 606 32.88 30.46 6.02
C ILE A 606 32.85 28.92 6.02
N ASN A 607 33.06 28.28 7.17
CA ASN A 607 33.02 26.82 7.32
C ASN A 607 31.60 26.30 7.59
N ALA A 608 30.59 27.18 7.64
CA ALA A 608 29.22 26.76 7.81
C ALA A 608 28.74 25.94 6.59
N PRO A 609 27.88 24.92 6.79
CA PRO A 609 27.27 24.20 5.69
C PRO A 609 26.44 25.15 4.82
N SER A 610 26.16 24.75 3.57
CA SER A 610 25.38 25.57 2.64
C SER A 610 24.03 25.98 3.25
N GLU A 611 23.52 27.14 2.84
CA GLU A 611 22.20 27.62 3.29
C GLU A 611 21.10 26.61 2.99
N GLN A 612 21.20 25.81 1.91
CA GLN A 612 20.21 24.78 1.60
C GLN A 612 20.20 23.62 2.61
N VAL A 613 21.36 23.28 3.17
CA VAL A 613 21.50 22.23 4.20
C VAL A 613 21.12 22.77 5.60
N SER A 614 21.31 24.06 5.84
CA SER A 614 20.99 24.69 7.13
C SER A 614 19.60 25.36 7.17
N LYS A 615 18.85 25.33 6.06
CA LYS A 615 17.53 25.96 5.96
C LYS A 615 16.51 25.26 6.86
N ASP A 616 15.91 26.04 7.77
CA ASP A 616 14.76 25.59 8.55
C ASP A 616 13.53 25.53 7.64
N GLN A 617 13.30 24.36 7.05
CA GLN A 617 12.14 24.07 6.21
C GLN A 617 11.05 23.35 7.00
N LEU A 618 9.80 23.47 6.54
CA LEU A 618 8.69 22.67 7.04
C LEU A 618 9.04 21.17 6.94
N SER A 619 8.98 20.48 8.08
CA SER A 619 9.24 19.03 8.13
C SER A 619 8.15 18.25 7.39
N TYR A 620 8.58 17.28 6.59
CA TYR A 620 7.71 16.37 5.83
C TYR A 620 8.29 14.97 5.85
N SER A 621 7.49 13.95 5.58
CA SER A 621 8.01 12.61 5.28
C SER A 621 8.27 12.46 3.79
N LEU A 622 9.31 11.72 3.43
CA LEU A 622 9.73 11.55 2.04
C LEU A 622 9.52 10.11 1.59
N ASN A 623 8.88 9.93 0.45
CA ASN A 623 8.78 8.64 -0.23
C ASN A 623 9.46 8.71 -1.58
N HIS A 624 10.05 7.61 -2.03
CA HIS A 624 10.88 7.56 -3.22
C HIS A 624 10.53 6.36 -4.09
N THR A 625 10.57 6.54 -5.41
CA THR A 625 10.57 5.44 -6.39
C THR A 625 11.48 5.79 -7.57
N ASN A 626 11.99 4.76 -8.25
CA ASN A 626 12.85 4.88 -9.43
C ASN A 626 12.55 3.73 -10.40
N ARG A 627 13.19 3.72 -11.57
CA ARG A 627 12.97 2.69 -12.61
C ARG A 627 13.13 1.26 -12.10
N LYS A 628 14.12 1.02 -11.23
CA LYS A 628 14.40 -0.29 -10.61
C LYS A 628 13.31 -0.71 -9.64
N LEU A 629 12.93 0.18 -8.72
CA LEU A 629 11.93 -0.05 -7.67
C LEU A 629 10.53 -0.27 -8.24
N VAL A 630 10.22 0.30 -9.40
CA VAL A 630 8.92 0.09 -10.06
C VAL A 630 8.69 -1.38 -10.45
N LEU A 631 9.74 -2.08 -10.88
CA LEU A 631 9.65 -3.51 -11.19
C LEU A 631 10.05 -4.40 -10.00
N GLU A 632 10.69 -3.87 -8.96
CA GLU A 632 11.02 -4.61 -7.74
C GLU A 632 9.81 -4.72 -6.82
N SER A 633 9.31 -5.94 -6.60
CA SER A 633 8.18 -6.14 -5.68
C SER A 633 8.68 -6.30 -4.25
N LYS A 634 8.05 -5.58 -3.32
CA LYS A 634 8.21 -5.85 -1.89
C LYS A 634 7.45 -7.12 -1.51
N VAL A 635 7.94 -7.79 -0.48
CA VAL A 635 7.21 -8.92 0.12
C VAL A 635 6.17 -8.36 1.09
N SER A 636 4.91 -8.54 0.74
CA SER A 636 3.78 -8.14 1.59
C SER A 636 3.62 -9.09 2.78
N VAL A 637 3.43 -8.50 3.96
CA VAL A 637 3.17 -9.20 5.22
C VAL A 637 1.79 -8.79 5.72
N ASN A 638 0.84 -9.72 5.65
CA ASN A 638 -0.56 -9.51 6.02
C ASN A 638 -0.87 -9.85 7.49
N THR A 639 0.11 -10.36 8.23
CA THR A 639 0.00 -10.64 9.66
C THR A 639 -0.46 -9.42 10.46
N ARG A 640 -1.41 -9.60 11.38
CA ARG A 640 -1.94 -8.53 12.25
C ARG A 640 -0.99 -8.26 13.41
N ILE A 641 -0.26 -7.15 13.35
CA ILE A 641 0.64 -6.72 14.42
C ILE A 641 -0.02 -5.54 15.16
N VAL A 642 -0.40 -5.79 16.40
CA VAL A 642 -1.04 -4.79 17.28
C VAL A 642 -0.04 -4.31 18.32
N VAL A 643 0.26 -3.02 18.30
CA VAL A 643 1.12 -2.35 19.28
C VAL A 643 0.23 -1.57 20.25
N VAL A 644 0.39 -1.80 21.56
CA VAL A 644 -0.38 -1.11 22.60
C VAL A 644 0.52 -0.11 23.31
N GLY A 645 0.19 1.17 23.19
CA GLY A 645 0.92 2.29 23.79
C GLY A 645 1.81 3.00 22.78
N ALA A 646 1.63 4.31 22.66
CA ALA A 646 2.41 5.20 21.81
C ALA A 646 3.65 5.76 22.53
N SER A 647 4.33 4.95 23.35
CA SER A 647 5.59 5.35 24.01
C SER A 647 6.75 5.37 23.02
N ASP A 648 7.90 5.96 23.39
CA ASP A 648 9.12 5.94 22.58
C ASP A 648 9.50 4.54 22.06
N VAL A 649 9.34 3.51 22.89
CA VAL A 649 9.58 2.11 22.49
C VAL A 649 8.61 1.64 21.40
N GLY A 650 7.31 1.93 21.53
CA GLY A 650 6.29 1.54 20.56
C GLY A 650 6.44 2.28 19.24
N ILE A 651 6.76 3.59 19.30
CA ILE A 651 7.03 4.41 18.13
C ILE A 651 8.30 3.93 17.41
N SER A 652 9.39 3.67 18.13
CA SER A 652 10.64 3.15 17.55
C SER A 652 10.46 1.75 16.92
N PHE A 653 9.64 0.90 17.54
CA PHE A 653 9.27 -0.39 16.98
C PHE A 653 8.53 -0.23 15.64
N LEU A 654 7.49 0.61 15.60
CA LEU A 654 6.72 0.90 14.37
C LEU A 654 7.60 1.53 13.28
N GLU A 655 8.42 2.53 13.65
CA GLU A 655 9.39 3.16 12.75
C GLU A 655 10.27 2.10 12.06
N THR A 656 10.82 1.16 12.84
CA THR A 656 11.72 0.14 12.31
C THR A 656 11.04 -0.77 11.28
N LEU A 657 9.77 -1.15 11.50
CA LEU A 657 9.01 -1.98 10.56
C LEU A 657 8.67 -1.24 9.26
N ILE A 658 8.32 0.04 9.35
CA ILE A 658 7.90 0.85 8.20
C ILE A 658 9.07 1.14 7.25
N PHE A 659 10.25 1.45 7.78
CA PHE A 659 11.43 1.77 6.98
C PHE A 659 12.21 0.51 6.53
N TRP A 660 11.64 -0.68 6.65
CA TRP A 660 12.27 -1.89 6.15
C TRP A 660 12.23 -1.93 4.61
N PRO A 661 13.36 -2.04 3.88
CA PRO A 661 13.37 -1.83 2.43
C PRO A 661 12.57 -2.86 1.63
N HIS A 662 12.64 -4.13 2.02
CA HIS A 662 12.13 -5.27 1.23
C HIS A 662 10.79 -5.82 1.71
N LEU A 663 10.28 -5.33 2.85
CA LEU A 663 9.04 -5.81 3.47
C LEU A 663 7.99 -4.70 3.47
N GLN A 664 6.73 -5.09 3.32
CA GLN A 664 5.60 -4.19 3.43
C GLN A 664 4.56 -4.77 4.37
N PHE A 665 4.35 -4.10 5.50
CA PHE A 665 3.38 -4.54 6.49
C PHE A 665 2.01 -3.91 6.22
N ASN A 666 1.02 -4.73 5.92
CA ASN A 666 -0.31 -4.28 5.52
C ASN A 666 -1.27 -4.06 6.70
N ASN A 667 -0.96 -4.64 7.87
CA ASN A 667 -1.82 -4.67 9.06
C ASN A 667 -1.08 -4.26 10.34
N LEU A 668 -0.47 -3.08 10.35
CA LEU A 668 0.06 -2.46 11.56
C LEU A 668 -1.03 -1.65 12.26
N THR A 669 -1.31 -1.96 13.52
CA THR A 669 -2.30 -1.23 14.32
C THR A 669 -1.68 -0.73 15.63
N LEU A 670 -1.87 0.54 15.94
CA LEU A 670 -1.51 1.16 17.20
C LEU A 670 -2.76 1.43 18.04
N ILE A 671 -2.80 0.90 19.26
CA ILE A 671 -3.81 1.23 20.27
C ILE A 671 -3.19 2.22 21.24
N SER A 672 -3.76 3.42 21.33
CA SER A 672 -3.28 4.49 22.22
C SER A 672 -4.47 5.30 22.73
N THR A 673 -4.39 5.81 23.96
CA THR A 673 -5.46 6.58 24.58
C THR A 673 -5.84 7.82 23.78
N HIS A 674 -4.86 8.47 23.15
CA HIS A 674 -5.04 9.72 22.38
C HIS A 674 -4.62 9.58 20.90
N GLY A 675 -4.28 8.36 20.48
CA GLY A 675 -3.74 8.06 19.14
C GLY A 675 -2.23 8.31 19.01
N LEU A 676 -1.78 8.60 17.79
CA LEU A 676 -0.38 8.92 17.49
C LEU A 676 0.01 10.32 18.00
N PRO A 677 1.26 10.49 18.49
CA PRO A 677 1.82 11.80 18.83
C PRO A 677 2.09 12.65 17.57
N GLY A 678 2.35 13.95 17.76
CA GLY A 678 2.71 14.87 16.68
C GLY A 678 1.52 15.49 15.90
N LYS A 679 0.31 15.44 16.45
CA LYS A 679 -0.88 16.10 15.86
C LYS A 679 -0.87 17.62 16.03
N ASP A 680 -0.31 18.10 17.14
CA ASP A 680 -0.27 19.52 17.47
C ASP A 680 0.87 20.24 16.74
N PRO A 681 0.72 21.55 16.43
CA PRO A 681 1.80 22.35 15.90
C PRO A 681 3.02 22.38 16.84
N PRO A 682 4.25 22.46 16.30
CA PRO A 682 5.47 22.55 17.09
C PRO A 682 5.44 23.76 18.03
N GLY A 683 5.90 23.57 19.28
CA GLY A 683 6.01 24.65 20.27
C GLY A 683 4.76 24.90 21.11
N SER A 684 3.83 23.94 21.18
CA SER A 684 2.66 24.05 22.04
C SER A 684 3.06 24.21 23.52
N ARG A 685 2.75 25.36 24.13
CA ARG A 685 3.27 25.76 25.47
C ARG A 685 2.95 24.78 26.60
N HIS A 686 1.89 23.98 26.46
CA HIS A 686 1.49 23.01 27.47
C HIS A 686 2.41 21.78 27.51
N ARG A 687 3.22 21.51 26.48
CA ARG A 687 4.20 20.42 26.50
C ARG A 687 5.42 20.68 27.38
N GLY A 688 5.66 21.94 27.77
CA GLY A 688 6.70 22.27 28.75
C GLY A 688 6.49 21.64 30.12
N PHE A 689 5.32 21.08 30.40
CA PHE A 689 5.02 20.32 31.62
C PHE A 689 5.54 18.87 31.58
N LEU A 690 5.83 18.30 30.40
CA LEU A 690 6.30 16.91 30.27
C LEU A 690 7.83 16.83 30.35
N ILE A 691 8.32 15.69 30.86
CA ILE A 691 9.73 15.35 30.77
C ILE A 691 10.05 15.02 29.32
N ASN A 692 11.04 15.71 28.76
CA ASN A 692 11.53 15.40 27.42
C ASN A 692 12.40 14.14 27.47
N SER A 693 11.98 13.08 26.77
CA SER A 693 12.78 11.85 26.66
C SER A 693 13.97 12.01 25.70
N HIS A 694 13.98 13.09 24.91
CA HIS A 694 14.94 13.37 23.84
C HIS A 694 15.03 12.28 22.77
N CYS A 695 14.07 11.33 22.75
CA CYS A 695 14.03 10.24 21.78
C CYS A 695 13.37 10.68 20.47
N PHE A 696 12.22 11.35 20.56
CA PHE A 696 11.47 11.88 19.43
C PHE A 696 10.96 13.28 19.75
N ASN A 697 10.98 14.16 18.75
CA ASN A 697 10.32 15.46 18.80
C ASN A 697 9.22 15.56 17.73
N ASP A 698 8.49 16.69 17.71
CA ASP A 698 7.41 16.92 16.74
C ASP A 698 7.88 16.91 15.29
N GLN A 699 9.10 17.37 15.03
CA GLN A 699 9.69 17.32 13.69
C GLN A 699 9.99 15.88 13.27
N ASP A 700 10.44 15.02 14.19
CA ASP A 700 10.67 13.60 13.91
C ASP A 700 9.35 12.90 13.58
N HIS A 701 8.28 13.17 14.33
CA HIS A 701 6.95 12.63 14.02
C HIS A 701 6.45 13.08 12.64
N ALA A 702 6.65 14.35 12.28
CA ALA A 702 6.32 14.86 10.95
C ALA A 702 7.17 14.20 9.84
N LYS A 703 8.46 13.95 10.08
CA LYS A 703 9.37 13.30 9.12
C LYS A 703 9.10 11.81 8.91
N MET A 704 8.51 11.14 9.89
CA MET A 704 8.13 9.72 9.78
C MET A 704 6.75 9.53 9.16
N SER A 705 5.79 10.42 9.44
CA SER A 705 4.38 10.30 9.01
C SER A 705 3.78 8.91 9.26
N LEU A 706 3.91 8.42 10.50
CA LEU A 706 3.43 7.08 10.90
C LEU A 706 1.94 6.86 10.64
N HIS A 707 1.15 7.92 10.66
CA HIS A 707 -0.29 7.88 10.37
C HIS A 707 -0.58 7.38 8.94
N SER A 708 0.37 7.53 8.02
CA SER A 708 0.23 6.97 6.67
C SER A 708 0.20 5.44 6.75
N TRP A 709 1.11 4.83 7.49
CA TRP A 709 1.37 3.38 7.43
C TRP A 709 0.70 2.56 8.55
N VAL A 710 0.19 3.22 9.60
CA VAL A 710 -0.32 2.57 10.82
C VAL A 710 -1.77 2.94 11.07
N ASN A 711 -2.61 1.93 11.22
CA ASN A 711 -3.99 2.10 11.66
C ASN A 711 -4.03 2.49 13.14
N VAL A 712 -4.76 3.54 13.50
CA VAL A 712 -4.82 4.02 14.88
C VAL A 712 -6.19 3.73 15.49
N VAL A 713 -6.20 3.01 16.60
CA VAL A 713 -7.38 2.80 17.43
C VAL A 713 -7.24 3.65 18.69
N VAL A 714 -8.04 4.71 18.78
CA VAL A 714 -8.02 5.63 19.91
C VAL A 714 -8.83 5.06 21.07
N GLY A 715 -8.13 4.68 22.14
CA GLY A 715 -8.76 4.21 23.37
C GLY A 715 -7.78 3.52 24.31
N LYS A 716 -8.26 3.25 25.53
CA LYS A 716 -7.47 2.57 26.56
C LYS A 716 -7.72 1.07 26.50
N MET A 717 -6.66 0.28 26.37
CA MET A 717 -6.78 -1.16 26.53
C MET A 717 -7.20 -1.50 27.97
N THR A 718 -8.26 -2.30 28.13
CA THR A 718 -8.83 -2.68 29.43
C THR A 718 -8.59 -4.15 29.77
N SER A 719 -8.57 -5.04 28.78
CA SER A 719 -8.31 -6.47 28.99
C SER A 719 -7.68 -7.13 27.76
N ILE A 720 -7.03 -8.28 27.98
CA ILE A 720 -6.40 -9.09 26.94
C ILE A 720 -6.98 -10.51 27.04
N ASN A 721 -7.53 -11.02 25.93
CA ASN A 721 -7.87 -12.42 25.80
C ASN A 721 -6.81 -13.13 24.95
N ARG A 722 -5.91 -13.85 25.61
CA ARG A 722 -4.80 -14.56 24.96
C ARG A 722 -5.24 -15.80 24.19
N ALA A 723 -6.27 -16.50 24.67
CA ALA A 723 -6.75 -17.74 24.05
C ALA A 723 -7.44 -17.46 22.71
N ALA A 724 -8.28 -16.43 22.67
CA ALA A 724 -8.98 -15.99 21.45
C ALA A 724 -8.22 -14.89 20.67
N LYS A 725 -6.99 -14.55 21.09
CA LYS A 725 -6.09 -13.55 20.49
C LYS A 725 -6.76 -12.21 20.12
N TYR A 726 -7.38 -11.54 21.10
CA TYR A 726 -7.87 -10.17 20.93
C TYR A 726 -7.67 -9.34 22.19
N VAL A 727 -7.63 -8.02 22.04
CA VAL A 727 -7.63 -7.04 23.13
C VAL A 727 -8.94 -6.28 23.16
N VAL A 728 -9.36 -5.83 24.34
CA VAL A 728 -10.56 -4.99 24.52
C VAL A 728 -10.15 -3.56 24.82
N VAL A 729 -10.67 -2.62 24.04
CA VAL A 729 -10.41 -1.18 24.16
C VAL A 729 -11.62 -0.49 24.81
N SER A 730 -11.42 0.69 25.40
CA SER A 730 -12.49 1.57 25.88
C SER A 730 -13.66 1.61 24.89
N LYS A 731 -14.91 1.47 25.36
CA LYS A 731 -16.13 1.23 24.57
C LYS A 731 -16.43 -0.25 24.25
N GLU A 732 -15.76 -1.20 24.91
CA GLU A 732 -15.92 -2.67 24.74
C GLU A 732 -15.60 -3.21 23.33
N GLU A 733 -14.88 -2.42 22.55
CA GLU A 733 -14.47 -2.76 21.20
C GLU A 733 -13.34 -3.79 21.24
N LYS A 734 -13.43 -4.83 20.39
CA LYS A 734 -12.47 -5.95 20.36
C LYS A 734 -11.56 -5.80 19.14
N VAL A 735 -10.25 -5.73 19.38
CA VAL A 735 -9.22 -5.66 18.33
C VAL A 735 -8.46 -6.99 18.29
N PRO A 736 -8.60 -7.80 17.23
CA PRO A 736 -7.87 -9.06 17.09
C PRO A 736 -6.40 -8.84 16.73
N TYR A 737 -5.54 -9.80 17.08
CA TYR A 737 -4.10 -9.75 16.77
C TYR A 737 -3.53 -11.12 16.43
N ASP A 738 -2.49 -11.16 15.60
CA ASP A 738 -1.63 -12.34 15.46
C ASP A 738 -0.41 -12.20 16.38
N TYR A 739 0.17 -11.00 16.40
CA TYR A 739 1.22 -10.58 17.33
C TYR A 739 0.77 -9.34 18.12
N LEU A 740 0.92 -9.42 19.44
CA LEU A 740 0.62 -8.32 20.36
C LEU A 740 1.92 -7.83 21.00
N VAL A 741 2.20 -6.54 20.85
CA VAL A 741 3.39 -5.87 21.43
C VAL A 741 2.91 -4.86 22.48
N LEU A 742 3.33 -5.05 23.73
CA LEU A 742 2.93 -4.18 24.83
C LEU A 742 4.02 -3.14 25.13
N CYS A 743 3.74 -1.90 24.74
CA CYS A 743 4.59 -0.72 24.92
C CYS A 743 3.87 0.32 25.80
N THR A 744 3.22 -0.12 26.88
CA THR A 744 2.35 0.74 27.71
C THR A 744 3.11 1.70 28.63
N GLY A 745 4.44 1.62 28.66
CA GLY A 745 5.29 2.51 29.45
C GLY A 745 5.01 2.50 30.96
N GLN A 746 5.35 3.61 31.61
CA GLN A 746 5.07 3.87 33.03
C GLN A 746 4.30 5.20 33.15
N GLN A 747 3.57 5.38 34.25
CA GLN A 747 2.80 6.59 34.52
C GLN A 747 2.98 7.01 35.98
N TYR A 748 2.99 8.32 36.23
CA TYR A 748 2.85 8.89 37.55
C TYR A 748 1.52 8.47 38.16
N GLN A 749 1.58 8.11 39.44
CA GLN A 749 0.42 7.74 40.24
C GLN A 749 0.30 8.70 41.42
N VAL A 750 -0.94 8.92 41.84
CA VAL A 750 -1.23 9.68 43.06
C VAL A 750 -0.58 8.96 44.25
N PRO A 751 0.28 9.63 45.02
CA PRO A 751 0.90 9.01 46.18
C PRO A 751 -0.17 8.60 47.20
N SER A 752 -0.09 7.36 47.69
CA SER A 752 -0.98 6.91 48.76
C SER A 752 -0.54 7.53 50.08
N PRO A 753 -1.43 8.22 50.83
CA PRO A 753 -1.13 8.68 52.17
C PRO A 753 -0.71 7.50 53.03
N THR A 754 0.36 7.67 53.81
CA THR A 754 0.90 6.64 54.70
C THR A 754 0.03 6.40 55.94
N GLY A 755 -1.01 7.22 56.15
CA GLY A 755 -1.85 7.20 57.35
C GLY A 755 -1.14 7.70 58.62
N ALA A 756 0.07 8.24 58.47
CA ALA A 756 0.85 8.78 59.58
C ALA A 756 0.22 10.07 60.12
N ASP A 757 0.13 10.18 61.45
CA ASP A 757 -0.38 11.38 62.10
C ASP A 757 0.65 12.51 62.00
N ILE A 758 0.38 13.49 61.11
CA ILE A 758 1.26 14.63 60.83
C ILE A 758 1.53 15.44 62.10
N ARG A 759 0.62 15.43 63.08
CA ARG A 759 0.78 16.13 64.37
C ARG A 759 1.95 15.58 65.20
N LYS A 760 2.38 14.35 64.92
CA LYS A 760 3.48 13.68 65.64
C LYS A 760 4.84 13.88 64.96
N LEU A 761 4.89 14.59 63.82
CA LEU A 761 6.10 14.81 63.01
C LEU A 761 6.98 13.54 62.84
N PRO A 762 6.40 12.39 62.45
CA PRO A 762 7.15 11.15 62.39
C PRO A 762 8.22 11.20 61.30
N THR A 763 9.38 10.60 61.56
CA THR A 763 10.46 10.52 60.56
C THR A 763 10.17 9.45 59.50
N ASN A 764 10.76 9.56 58.30
CA ASN A 764 10.60 8.55 57.23
C ASN A 764 10.98 7.13 57.65
N ARG A 765 11.76 6.97 58.74
CA ARG A 765 12.13 5.66 59.31
C ARG A 765 11.04 5.06 60.21
N GLU A 766 10.19 5.90 60.79
CA GLU A 766 9.09 5.50 61.70
C GLU A 766 7.80 5.15 60.95
N VAL A 767 7.70 5.54 59.68
CA VAL A 767 6.54 5.30 58.83
C VAL A 767 6.78 4.05 57.98
N LEU A 768 6.21 2.91 58.41
CA LEU A 768 6.23 1.67 57.64
C LEU A 768 5.28 1.77 56.43
N SER A 769 5.81 2.16 55.26
CA SER A 769 5.03 2.13 54.03
C SER A 769 4.87 0.68 53.56
N LYS A 770 3.63 0.16 53.50
CA LYS A 770 3.33 -1.12 52.87
C LYS A 770 3.28 -0.91 51.35
N TRP A 771 4.44 -1.03 50.69
CA TRP A 771 4.49 -1.07 49.23
C TRP A 771 4.02 -2.43 48.71
N PRO A 772 3.20 -2.50 47.65
CA PRO A 772 2.56 -1.40 46.91
C PRO A 772 1.16 -1.07 47.48
N GLN A 773 0.93 0.19 47.88
CA GLN A 773 -0.39 0.73 48.25
C GLN A 773 -0.88 1.69 47.16
N ARG A 774 -2.07 1.46 46.61
CA ARG A 774 -2.69 2.32 45.60
C ARG A 774 -3.75 3.20 46.25
N TYR A 775 -3.66 4.51 46.06
CA TYR A 775 -4.69 5.43 46.54
C TYR A 775 -6.00 5.23 45.78
N THR A 776 -7.08 4.92 46.51
CA THR A 776 -8.44 4.75 45.96
C THR A 776 -9.41 5.85 46.40
N GLY A 777 -8.94 6.81 47.19
CA GLY A 777 -9.75 7.93 47.66
C GLY A 777 -9.96 9.01 46.60
N LYS A 778 -10.73 10.06 46.95
CA LYS A 778 -10.93 11.22 46.09
C LYS A 778 -9.62 11.99 45.95
N VAL A 779 -9.19 12.22 44.71
CA VAL A 779 -7.99 13.00 44.40
C VAL A 779 -8.36 14.49 44.47
N PRO A 780 -7.57 15.34 45.16
CA PRO A 780 -7.78 16.79 45.17
C PRO A 780 -7.78 17.37 43.75
N SER A 781 -8.60 18.38 43.48
CA SER A 781 -8.74 18.98 42.15
C SER A 781 -7.51 19.75 41.67
N ASN A 782 -6.61 20.13 42.59
CA ASN A 782 -5.34 20.80 42.33
C ASN A 782 -4.15 19.83 42.21
N HIS A 783 -4.39 18.51 42.23
CA HIS A 783 -3.34 17.51 42.05
C HIS A 783 -3.36 16.97 40.62
N PHE A 784 -2.25 17.15 39.90
CA PHE A 784 -2.11 16.74 38.50
C PHE A 784 -1.06 15.64 38.35
N THR A 785 -1.43 14.53 37.72
CA THR A 785 -0.48 13.53 37.23
C THR A 785 -0.21 13.82 35.75
N LEU A 786 0.91 14.47 35.46
CA LEU A 786 1.28 14.92 34.12
C LEU A 786 1.87 13.76 33.31
N ASN A 787 1.00 12.88 32.82
CA ASN A 787 1.41 11.67 32.09
C ASN A 787 1.37 11.82 30.57
N ASP A 788 0.51 12.68 30.06
CA ASP A 788 0.32 12.90 28.63
C ASP A 788 -0.02 14.37 28.31
N ASP A 789 0.01 14.71 27.02
CA ASP A 789 -0.27 16.06 26.52
C ASP A 789 -1.63 16.59 26.98
N GLN A 790 -2.64 15.71 27.09
CA GLN A 790 -3.99 16.11 27.46
C GLN A 790 -4.09 16.42 28.96
N ASP A 791 -3.38 15.68 29.80
CA ASP A 791 -3.25 15.97 31.23
C ASP A 791 -2.50 17.28 31.45
N CYS A 792 -1.47 17.55 30.66
CA CYS A 792 -0.79 18.85 30.65
C CYS A 792 -1.70 19.99 30.18
N ALA A 793 -2.53 19.77 29.16
CA ALA A 793 -3.51 20.76 28.70
C ALA A 793 -4.58 21.04 29.77
N LYS A 794 -5.05 20.01 30.49
CA LYS A 794 -5.97 20.18 31.64
C LYS A 794 -5.33 20.97 32.78
N ALA A 795 -4.09 20.63 33.14
CA ALA A 795 -3.34 21.36 34.17
C ALA A 795 -3.13 22.82 33.77
N ALA A 796 -2.70 23.08 32.53
CA ALA A 796 -2.53 24.43 31.99
C ALA A 796 -3.83 25.24 32.02
N ARG A 797 -4.97 24.61 31.68
CA ARG A 797 -6.30 25.26 31.74
C ARG A 797 -6.67 25.60 33.18
N TRP A 798 -6.52 24.65 34.10
CA TRP A 798 -6.82 24.86 35.52
C TRP A 798 -5.97 26.00 36.10
N LEU A 799 -4.66 26.03 35.81
CA LEU A 799 -3.76 27.10 36.24
C LEU A 799 -4.21 28.47 35.72
N ARG A 800 -4.61 28.59 34.45
CA ARG A 800 -5.10 29.87 33.89
C ARG A 800 -6.39 30.34 34.57
N GLU A 801 -7.30 29.41 34.86
CA GLU A 801 -8.58 29.73 35.49
C GLU A 801 -8.44 30.15 36.95
N HIS A 802 -7.45 29.61 37.69
CA HIS A 802 -7.36 29.78 39.15
C HIS A 802 -6.20 30.70 39.60
N ILE A 803 -5.11 30.82 38.84
CA ILE A 803 -3.97 31.68 39.22
C ILE A 803 -4.19 33.13 38.79
N VAL A 804 -4.82 33.37 37.64
CA VAL A 804 -5.05 34.75 37.13
C VAL A 804 -6.04 35.53 38.01
N SER A 805 -6.86 34.85 38.80
CA SER A 805 -7.81 35.45 39.74
C SER A 805 -7.32 35.54 41.19
N MET A 806 -6.13 35.05 41.53
CA MET A 806 -5.61 35.05 42.91
C MET A 806 -4.51 36.10 43.09
N GLU A 807 -4.87 37.25 43.67
CA GLU A 807 -3.91 38.08 44.41
C GLU A 807 -3.65 37.43 45.78
N GLY A 808 -2.74 36.46 45.84
CA GLY A 808 -2.33 35.88 47.13
C GLY A 808 -1.66 34.51 47.03
N GLU A 809 -0.38 34.48 47.39
CA GLU A 809 0.50 33.34 47.70
C GLU A 809 0.07 31.94 47.21
N CYS A 810 0.53 31.56 46.01
CA CYS A 810 0.74 30.15 45.68
C CYS A 810 2.08 29.70 46.30
N LEU A 811 2.02 28.78 47.27
CA LEU A 811 3.16 27.97 47.75
C LEU A 811 3.01 26.53 47.28
#